data_AF-A0A0J9X4F7-F1
#
_entry.id   AF-A0A0J9X4F7-F1
#
_cell.length_a   1.000
_cell.length_b   1.000
_cell.length_c   1.000
_cell.angle_alpha   90.00
_cell.angle_beta   90.00
_cell.angle_gamma   90.00
#
_symmetry.space_group_name_H-M   'P 1'
#
loop_
_entity.id
_entity.type
_entity.pdbx_description
1 polymer ?
#
loop_
_entity_poly.entity_id
_entity_poly.type
_entity_poly.pdbx_seq_one_letter_code
_entity_poly.pdbx_strand_id
1 'polypeptide(L)'
;MSLQFQSYSQDVDDVDYTVLEETLSKIGSLTDQMTSSLHTLGRSASKAERAIKPIAGQSRMMEIYEKNLADSLNVVHGIRDYASVTEECEGIIAKGPEAVGIPVYATTLERLNTALEDLQNANLQTFYKVIEKAQMLVNKGNANLKDYFRKLLSQVFQTIDASEYIAKDARLPVIKAQEMATLRQLYAVFKTNSQMDQREPDKIYFEFCSKYIKSSLSTLEGKSRPPQTPPAPSIAQAAATMSANVTQPNSSNGAGNSPNNSATNILSISKAPPYERGSNAIVRYADALSLLLSAEFENCTRLFPDNKAIQDYYFEHICASSLSDFVGLSSDICKHVKTHLATDSMLAFEVIEATGHLINTVKMITKIVPTVLSASMKDVQDTTHLIFTDFIKYIEIRVNNLISLPSDNGVCDATIDVMSRMKRFADYKNSALVSISTMSPGGWLSNPKPVWYTTFSSSGAVSAAAENPVELLSSYFSDAIDALFVSLELKAKSLQKKTTQAGFFLLTNLTLIERYVTKSDIYMILGAAGSDRLERLKKRGLNLFLVGWKNAASLLMDVTVVKGNSSSTFGKSSLSSKDREAIKEKFKNFNAEFDALVKAHKSYNITDQSLRQLLAKEVSFISPLYHRFYDKHSGGDFSKHVDKYIKFDKQQFDRILESLT
;
A
#
# COMPACT_ATOMS: atom_id res chain seq x y z
N MET A 1 102.35 122.63 89.18
CA MET A 1 101.51 122.94 88.00
C MET A 1 101.70 121.79 87.02
N SER A 2 100.60 121.22 86.52
CA SER A 2 100.53 120.11 85.54
C SER A 2 100.67 118.68 86.09
N LEU A 3 99.67 118.23 86.87
CA LEU A 3 99.36 116.82 87.12
C LEU A 3 97.86 116.59 86.84
N GLN A 4 97.46 116.62 85.56
CA GLN A 4 96.08 116.31 85.18
C GLN A 4 95.96 115.99 83.69
N PHE A 5 96.68 114.98 83.16
CA PHE A 5 96.43 114.51 81.78
C PHE A 5 97.07 113.13 81.49
N GLN A 6 96.77 112.08 82.26
CA GLN A 6 96.99 110.71 81.73
C GLN A 6 96.18 109.63 82.47
N SER A 7 94.95 109.97 82.87
CA SER A 7 93.93 109.04 83.34
C SER A 7 92.90 108.71 82.25
N TYR A 8 93.24 108.87 80.97
CA TYR A 8 92.25 108.83 79.88
C TYR A 8 92.46 107.71 78.85
N SER A 9 93.59 107.00 78.89
CA SER A 9 93.89 105.98 77.86
C SER A 9 93.67 104.53 78.32
N GLN A 10 93.35 104.30 79.59
CA GLN A 10 93.20 102.94 80.14
C GLN A 10 91.73 102.54 80.33
N ASP A 11 90.82 103.51 80.37
CA ASP A 11 89.37 103.27 80.48
C ASP A 11 88.70 103.02 79.11
N VAL A 12 89.34 103.36 77.98
CA VAL A 12 88.73 103.21 76.64
C VAL A 12 88.83 101.76 76.14
N ASP A 13 89.97 101.10 76.33
CA ASP A 13 90.18 99.72 75.85
C ASP A 13 89.39 98.68 76.67
N ASP A 14 89.16 98.94 77.96
CA ASP A 14 88.36 98.07 78.85
C ASP A 14 86.84 98.21 78.56
N VAL A 15 86.40 99.41 78.17
CA VAL A 15 85.02 99.66 77.73
C VAL A 15 84.75 99.03 76.36
N ASP A 16 85.68 99.08 75.40
CA ASP A 16 85.49 98.44 74.10
C ASP A 16 85.51 96.91 74.19
N TYR A 17 86.32 96.32 75.06
CA TYR A 17 86.31 94.87 75.32
C TYR A 17 84.97 94.41 75.94
N THR A 18 84.46 95.14 76.92
CA THR A 18 83.17 94.83 77.55
C THR A 18 81.98 95.01 76.60
N VAL A 19 82.00 96.01 75.71
CA VAL A 19 80.97 96.20 74.68
C VAL A 19 81.05 95.09 73.61
N LEU A 20 82.25 94.62 73.25
CA LEU A 20 82.40 93.49 72.33
C LEU A 20 81.87 92.20 72.96
N GLU A 21 82.14 91.95 74.24
CA GLU A 21 81.63 90.78 74.98
C GLU A 21 80.10 90.84 75.13
N GLU A 22 79.54 92.03 75.36
CA GLU A 22 78.09 92.25 75.42
C GLU A 22 77.43 92.05 74.05
N THR A 23 78.02 92.54 72.96
CA THR A 23 77.49 92.34 71.60
C THR A 23 77.62 90.89 71.13
N LEU A 24 78.71 90.20 71.48
CA LEU A 24 78.90 88.77 71.19
C LEU A 24 77.88 87.93 71.98
N SER A 25 77.65 88.26 73.24
CA SER A 25 76.60 87.65 74.09
C SER A 25 75.20 87.89 73.52
N LYS A 26 74.93 89.10 73.00
CA LYS A 26 73.65 89.47 72.40
C LYS A 26 73.41 88.78 71.05
N ILE A 27 74.44 88.63 70.21
CA ILE A 27 74.37 87.85 68.97
C ILE A 27 74.23 86.36 69.27
N GLY A 28 74.92 85.84 70.29
CA GLY A 28 74.71 84.47 70.79
C GLY A 28 73.26 84.24 71.23
N SER A 29 72.71 85.14 72.03
CA SER A 29 71.30 85.14 72.46
C SER A 29 70.31 85.21 71.28
N LEU A 30 70.54 86.07 70.30
CA LEU A 30 69.72 86.15 69.08
C LEU A 30 69.82 84.88 68.23
N THR A 31 71.00 84.30 68.12
CA THR A 31 71.23 83.04 67.40
C THR A 31 70.54 81.87 68.10
N ASP A 32 70.55 81.85 69.44
CA ASP A 32 69.80 80.89 70.24
C ASP A 32 68.29 81.09 70.11
N GLN A 33 67.81 82.33 70.07
CA GLN A 33 66.40 82.64 69.80
C GLN A 33 65.96 82.24 68.39
N MET A 34 66.79 82.47 67.38
CA MET A 34 66.50 82.11 65.99
C MET A 34 66.53 80.59 65.81
N THR A 35 67.48 79.91 66.45
CA THR A 35 67.57 78.45 66.52
C THR A 35 66.35 77.87 67.24
N SER A 36 65.92 78.48 68.36
CA SER A 36 64.71 78.12 69.08
C SER A 36 63.44 78.34 68.25
N SER A 37 63.37 79.43 67.49
CA SER A 37 62.24 79.75 66.58
C SER A 37 62.17 78.79 65.39
N LEU A 38 63.31 78.46 64.78
CA LEU A 38 63.39 77.43 63.73
C LEU A 38 63.04 76.05 64.28
N HIS A 39 63.47 75.73 65.51
CA HIS A 39 63.15 74.46 66.13
C HIS A 39 61.65 74.35 66.49
N THR A 40 61.03 75.44 66.94
CA THR A 40 59.57 75.49 67.18
C THR A 40 58.77 75.46 65.88
N LEU A 41 59.21 76.14 64.82
CA LEU A 41 58.57 76.09 63.51
C LEU A 41 58.69 74.70 62.86
N GLY A 42 59.88 74.09 62.91
CA GLY A 42 60.10 72.72 62.44
C GLY A 42 59.28 71.69 63.23
N ARG A 43 59.13 71.88 64.55
CA ARG A 43 58.23 71.07 65.38
C ARG A 43 56.76 71.29 64.99
N SER A 44 56.34 72.52 64.73
CA SER A 44 54.96 72.83 64.32
C SER A 44 54.62 72.25 62.95
N ALA A 45 55.51 72.42 61.96
CA ALA A 45 55.37 71.85 60.62
C ALA A 45 55.33 70.31 60.67
N SER A 46 56.23 69.68 61.44
CA SER A 46 56.21 68.22 61.62
C SER A 46 54.95 67.73 62.34
N LYS A 47 54.43 68.50 63.31
CA LYS A 47 53.18 68.18 64.01
C LYS A 47 51.96 68.34 63.09
N ALA A 48 51.95 69.36 62.23
CA ALA A 48 50.92 69.55 61.21
C ALA A 48 50.98 68.46 60.13
N GLU A 49 52.17 68.09 59.65
CA GLU A 49 52.36 66.99 58.70
C GLU A 49 51.87 65.65 59.29
N ARG A 50 52.24 65.36 60.55
CA ARG A 50 51.76 64.18 61.28
C ARG A 50 50.25 64.19 61.52
N ALA A 51 49.61 65.37 61.60
CA ALA A 51 48.17 65.50 61.77
C ALA A 51 47.39 65.43 60.44
N ILE A 52 47.91 66.02 59.36
CA ILE A 52 47.22 66.12 58.06
C ILE A 52 47.35 64.83 57.26
N LYS A 53 48.51 64.17 57.30
CA LYS A 53 48.74 62.91 56.56
C LYS A 53 47.70 61.82 56.84
N PRO A 54 47.30 61.54 58.11
CA PRO A 54 46.21 60.60 58.38
C PRO A 54 44.84 61.12 57.96
N ILE A 55 44.57 62.43 58.01
CA ILE A 55 43.30 63.03 57.57
C ILE A 55 43.14 62.92 56.04
N ALA A 56 44.17 63.21 55.26
CA ALA A 56 44.16 63.01 53.81
C ALA A 56 43.99 61.53 53.44
N GLY A 57 44.60 60.62 54.20
CA GLY A 57 44.37 59.18 54.10
C GLY A 57 42.93 58.78 54.41
N GLN A 58 42.34 59.33 55.48
CA GLN A 58 40.94 59.12 55.85
C GLN A 58 39.97 59.71 54.81
N SER A 59 40.27 60.88 54.23
CA SER A 59 39.46 61.50 53.17
C SER A 59 39.45 60.63 51.91
N ARG A 60 40.62 60.11 51.50
CA ARG A 60 40.72 59.18 50.37
C ARG A 60 39.99 57.86 50.66
N MET A 61 40.05 57.36 51.89
CA MET A 61 39.26 56.20 52.29
C MET A 61 37.77 56.51 52.25
N MET A 62 37.33 57.67 52.72
CA MET A 62 35.95 58.16 52.63
C MET A 62 35.46 58.23 51.18
N GLU A 63 36.25 58.78 50.26
CA GLU A 63 35.92 58.81 48.82
C GLU A 63 35.79 57.39 48.23
N ILE A 64 36.68 56.48 48.62
CA ILE A 64 36.60 55.07 48.20
C ILE A 64 35.36 54.40 48.79
N TYR A 65 35.04 54.67 50.06
CA TYR A 65 33.82 54.16 50.70
C TYR A 65 32.57 54.71 50.05
N GLU A 66 32.49 56.02 49.80
CA GLU A 66 31.37 56.67 49.14
C GLU A 66 31.16 56.09 47.75
N LYS A 67 32.23 55.93 46.96
CA LYS A 67 32.18 55.29 45.65
C LYS A 67 31.71 53.84 45.75
N ASN A 68 32.27 53.04 46.65
CA ASN A 68 31.87 51.64 46.83
C ASN A 68 30.42 51.51 47.30
N LEU A 69 29.93 52.45 48.13
CA LEU A 69 28.57 52.48 48.63
C LEU A 69 27.61 52.89 47.50
N ALA A 70 27.97 53.87 46.67
CA ALA A 70 27.23 54.24 45.48
C ALA A 70 27.15 53.10 44.44
N ASP A 71 28.28 52.42 44.18
CA ASP A 71 28.33 51.26 43.29
C ASP A 71 27.47 50.10 43.84
N SER A 72 27.52 49.85 45.15
CA SER A 72 26.66 48.84 45.81
C SER A 72 25.18 49.22 45.76
N LEU A 73 24.84 50.51 45.95
CA LEU A 73 23.48 51.02 45.86
C LEU A 73 22.92 50.85 44.44
N ASN A 74 23.73 51.10 43.41
CA ASN A 74 23.36 50.87 42.02
C ASN A 74 23.05 49.39 41.74
N VAL A 75 23.84 48.47 42.29
CA VAL A 75 23.54 47.02 42.21
C VAL A 75 22.21 46.70 42.89
N VAL A 76 21.93 47.26 44.07
CA VAL A 76 20.66 47.08 44.79
C VAL A 76 19.46 47.61 44.00
N HIS A 77 19.60 48.79 43.38
CA HIS A 77 18.57 49.34 42.50
C HIS A 77 18.30 48.44 41.30
N GLY A 78 19.36 47.90 40.68
CA GLY A 78 19.22 46.88 39.63
C GLY A 78 18.40 45.67 40.09
N ILE A 79 18.69 45.10 41.27
CA ILE A 79 17.93 43.94 41.81
C ILE A 79 16.44 44.28 41.92
N ARG A 80 16.13 45.45 42.50
CA ARG A 80 14.76 45.89 42.72
C ARG A 80 14.02 46.05 41.40
N ASP A 81 14.66 46.64 40.40
CA ASP A 81 14.02 46.93 39.12
C ASP A 81 13.75 45.61 38.35
N TYR A 82 14.69 44.66 38.34
CA TYR A 82 14.45 43.32 37.78
C TYR A 82 13.41 42.51 38.56
N ALA A 83 13.38 42.62 39.90
CA ALA A 83 12.37 41.97 40.72
C ALA A 83 10.96 42.52 40.43
N SER A 84 10.83 43.85 40.26
CA SER A 84 9.58 44.50 39.84
C SER A 84 9.11 44.00 38.48
N VAL A 85 10.01 43.96 37.48
CA VAL A 85 9.69 43.42 36.15
C VAL A 85 9.25 41.96 36.24
N THR A 86 9.91 41.15 37.07
CA THR A 86 9.56 39.74 37.27
C THR A 86 8.17 39.57 37.89
N GLU A 87 7.79 40.43 38.85
CA GLU A 87 6.48 40.41 39.50
C GLU A 87 5.34 40.87 38.58
N GLU A 88 5.58 41.92 37.76
CA GLU A 88 4.65 42.33 36.71
C GLU A 88 4.40 41.20 35.69
N CYS A 89 5.48 40.56 35.23
CA CYS A 89 5.41 39.44 34.30
C CYS A 89 4.69 38.24 34.92
N GLU A 90 4.90 37.95 36.20
CA GLU A 90 4.22 36.88 36.94
C GLU A 90 2.70 37.04 36.93
N GLY A 91 2.21 38.27 37.15
CA GLY A 91 0.77 38.56 37.14
C GLY A 91 0.11 38.29 35.78
N ILE A 92 0.84 38.47 34.68
CA ILE A 92 0.37 38.17 33.32
C ILE A 92 0.49 36.67 33.03
N ILE A 93 1.64 36.06 33.36
CA ILE A 93 1.90 34.62 33.15
C ILE A 93 0.87 33.76 33.87
N ALA A 94 0.45 34.16 35.07
CA ALA A 94 -0.56 33.47 35.87
C ALA A 94 -1.96 33.45 35.24
N LYS A 95 -2.33 34.47 34.46
CA LYS A 95 -3.63 34.54 33.75
C LYS A 95 -3.68 33.63 32.51
N GLY A 96 -2.52 33.28 31.97
CA GLY A 96 -2.39 32.42 30.79
C GLY A 96 -2.67 33.12 29.45
N PRO A 97 -2.28 32.49 28.33
CA PRO A 97 -2.35 33.09 27.00
C PRO A 97 -3.78 33.28 26.47
N GLU A 98 -4.73 32.47 26.93
CA GLU A 98 -6.14 32.53 26.50
C GLU A 98 -6.84 33.81 26.97
N ALA A 99 -6.58 34.25 28.21
CA ALA A 99 -7.20 35.45 28.80
C ALA A 99 -6.47 36.74 28.41
N VAL A 100 -5.16 36.68 28.21
CA VAL A 100 -4.30 37.85 27.94
C VAL A 100 -4.17 38.14 26.44
N GLY A 101 -4.29 37.11 25.60
CA GLY A 101 -4.00 37.17 24.17
C GLY A 101 -2.55 36.82 23.86
N ILE A 102 -2.35 36.06 22.79
CA ILE A 102 -1.04 35.51 22.39
C ILE A 102 0.01 36.62 22.19
N PRO A 103 -0.26 37.74 21.47
CA PRO A 103 0.78 38.74 21.22
C PRO A 103 1.29 39.38 22.51
N VAL A 104 0.39 39.73 23.42
CA VAL A 104 0.73 40.33 24.72
C VAL A 104 1.50 39.33 25.58
N TYR A 105 1.05 38.08 25.64
CA TYR A 105 1.71 37.01 26.38
C TYR A 105 3.13 36.74 25.85
N ALA A 106 3.32 36.78 24.53
CA ALA A 106 4.61 36.59 23.89
C ALA A 106 5.59 37.71 24.23
N THR A 107 5.16 38.97 24.15
CA THR A 107 5.99 40.13 24.54
C THR A 107 6.36 40.08 26.02
N THR A 108 5.46 39.62 26.89
CA THR A 108 5.78 39.42 28.32
C THR A 108 6.85 38.33 28.51
N LEU A 109 6.76 37.22 27.78
CA LEU A 109 7.78 36.16 27.84
C LEU A 109 9.13 36.61 27.27
N GLU A 110 9.13 37.38 26.18
CA GLU A 110 10.34 37.97 25.62
C GLU A 110 11.01 38.92 26.62
N ARG A 111 10.24 39.84 27.24
CA ARG A 111 10.72 40.70 28.32
C ARG A 111 11.32 39.91 29.48
N LEU A 112 10.67 38.82 29.88
CA LEU A 112 11.15 37.96 30.96
C LEU A 112 12.44 37.20 30.57
N ASN A 113 12.54 36.72 29.33
CA ASN A 113 13.74 36.07 28.81
C ASN A 113 14.93 37.03 28.71
N THR A 114 14.72 38.26 28.21
CA THR A 114 15.77 39.29 28.17
C THR A 114 16.22 39.65 29.58
N ALA A 115 15.29 39.85 30.52
CA ALA A 115 15.63 40.12 31.92
C ALA A 115 16.43 38.96 32.55
N LEU A 116 16.07 37.71 32.24
CA LEU A 116 16.79 36.53 32.71
C LEU A 116 18.22 36.45 32.12
N GLU A 117 18.39 36.75 30.83
CA GLU A 117 19.68 36.77 30.16
C GLU A 117 20.60 37.87 30.73
N ASP A 118 20.06 39.08 30.93
CA ASP A 118 20.78 40.19 31.54
C ASP A 118 21.23 39.85 32.98
N LEU A 119 20.34 39.23 33.77
CA LEU A 119 20.65 38.79 35.14
C LEU A 119 21.72 37.70 35.18
N GLN A 120 21.72 36.76 34.23
CA GLN A 120 22.74 35.71 34.12
C GLN A 120 24.10 36.29 33.71
N ASN A 121 24.11 37.25 32.78
CA ASN A 121 25.33 37.90 32.30
C ASN A 121 25.97 38.83 33.35
N ALA A 122 25.17 39.38 34.28
CA ALA A 122 25.65 40.28 35.32
C ALA A 122 26.63 39.62 36.33
N ASN A 123 26.75 38.29 36.36
CA ASN A 123 27.73 37.51 37.17
C ASN A 123 27.81 37.89 38.67
N LEU A 124 26.69 38.30 39.27
CA LEU A 124 26.61 38.68 40.68
C LEU A 124 25.95 37.54 41.48
N GLN A 125 26.75 36.86 42.33
CA GLN A 125 26.35 35.73 43.17
C GLN A 125 25.13 36.00 44.08
N THR A 126 24.79 37.28 44.31
CA THR A 126 23.67 37.72 45.15
C THR A 126 22.29 37.65 44.50
N PHE A 127 22.19 37.47 43.17
CA PHE A 127 20.92 37.50 42.43
C PHE A 127 20.25 36.14 42.25
N TYR A 128 20.82 35.07 42.80
CA TYR A 128 20.42 33.69 42.50
C TYR A 128 18.91 33.41 42.69
N LYS A 129 18.26 33.98 43.71
CA LYS A 129 16.82 33.80 43.94
C LYS A 129 15.94 34.48 42.89
N VAL A 130 16.36 35.65 42.41
CA VAL A 130 15.61 36.39 41.37
C VAL A 130 15.77 35.66 40.03
N ILE A 131 16.98 35.17 39.74
CA ILE A 131 17.26 34.34 38.57
C ILE A 131 16.44 33.04 38.63
N GLU A 132 16.41 32.35 39.77
CA GLU A 132 15.64 31.13 39.96
C GLU A 132 14.13 31.37 39.77
N LYS A 133 13.59 32.46 40.34
CA LYS A 133 12.19 32.86 40.15
C LYS A 133 11.89 33.18 38.69
N ALA A 134 12.73 33.96 38.01
CA ALA A 134 12.56 34.29 36.61
C ALA A 134 12.61 33.04 35.71
N GLN A 135 13.57 32.13 35.94
CA GLN A 135 13.65 30.85 35.23
C GLN A 135 12.40 29.98 35.46
N MET A 136 11.91 29.89 36.69
CA MET A 136 10.67 29.17 37.00
C MET A 136 9.47 29.77 36.26
N LEU A 137 9.38 31.11 36.18
CA LEU A 137 8.31 31.80 35.46
C LEU A 137 8.41 31.62 33.95
N VAL A 138 9.61 31.65 33.36
CA VAL A 138 9.83 31.32 31.94
C VAL A 138 9.36 29.90 31.66
N ASN A 139 9.77 28.93 32.48
CA ASN A 139 9.37 27.53 32.33
C ASN A 139 7.85 27.37 32.43
N LYS A 140 7.22 28.04 33.40
CA LYS A 140 5.76 28.05 33.58
C LYS A 140 5.04 28.70 32.40
N GLY A 141 5.52 29.83 31.90
CA GLY A 141 4.91 30.49 30.75
C GLY A 141 5.03 29.68 29.46
N ASN A 142 6.18 29.03 29.24
CA ASN A 142 6.36 28.08 28.14
C ASN A 142 5.44 26.86 28.27
N ALA A 143 5.27 26.31 29.49
CA ALA A 143 4.32 25.23 29.74
C ALA A 143 2.86 25.66 29.44
N ASN A 144 2.45 26.85 29.90
CA ASN A 144 1.12 27.41 29.63
C ASN A 144 0.86 27.59 28.12
N LEU A 145 1.86 28.01 27.33
CA LEU A 145 1.75 28.09 25.88
C LEU A 145 1.56 26.71 25.25
N LYS A 146 2.30 25.69 25.71
CA LYS A 146 2.16 24.31 25.24
C LYS A 146 0.79 23.72 25.59
N ASP A 147 0.30 23.96 26.80
CA ASP A 147 -1.00 23.48 27.25
C ASP A 147 -2.13 24.14 26.45
N TYR A 148 -2.02 25.45 26.20
CA TYR A 148 -2.96 26.15 25.33
C TYR A 148 -2.91 25.62 23.88
N PHE A 149 -1.72 25.36 23.34
CA PHE A 149 -1.56 24.74 22.03
C PHE A 149 -2.20 23.35 21.97
N ARG A 150 -1.95 22.47 22.95
CA ARG A 150 -2.61 21.15 23.04
C ARG A 150 -4.13 21.25 23.16
N LYS A 151 -4.65 22.22 23.93
CA LYS A 151 -6.09 22.48 24.07
C LYS A 151 -6.71 22.97 22.76
N LEU A 152 -6.01 23.82 22.02
CA LEU A 152 -6.47 24.28 20.70
C LEU A 152 -6.50 23.11 19.70
N LEU A 153 -5.43 22.32 19.64
CA LEU A 153 -5.35 21.16 18.74
C LEU A 153 -6.42 20.10 19.05
N SER A 154 -6.76 19.88 20.32
CA SER A 154 -7.83 18.93 20.68
C SER A 154 -9.23 19.41 20.27
N GLN A 155 -9.45 20.72 20.21
CA GLN A 155 -10.69 21.31 19.71
C GLN A 155 -10.78 21.25 18.18
N VAL A 156 -9.65 21.43 17.51
CA VAL A 156 -9.55 21.43 16.05
C VAL A 156 -9.65 20.01 15.48
N PHE A 157 -8.93 19.06 16.07
CA PHE A 157 -8.84 17.67 15.62
C PHE A 157 -9.86 16.76 16.32
N GLN A 158 -11.15 17.06 16.13
CA GLN A 158 -12.25 16.21 16.60
C GLN A 158 -12.49 15.06 15.62
N THR A 159 -12.67 13.84 16.14
CA THR A 159 -12.85 12.63 15.34
C THR A 159 -14.05 12.72 14.41
N ILE A 160 -13.88 12.36 13.14
CA ILE A 160 -14.94 12.39 12.12
C ILE A 160 -15.17 10.97 11.59
N ASP A 161 -16.42 10.60 11.32
CA ASP A 161 -16.69 9.40 10.52
C ASP A 161 -16.51 9.71 9.03
N ALA A 162 -15.34 9.37 8.49
CA ALA A 162 -15.02 9.57 7.09
C ALA A 162 -15.99 8.83 6.14
N SER A 163 -16.67 7.78 6.61
CA SER A 163 -17.62 7.00 5.82
C SER A 163 -18.83 7.83 5.37
N GLU A 164 -19.31 8.76 6.20
CA GLU A 164 -20.43 9.63 5.87
C GLU A 164 -20.10 10.62 4.75
N TYR A 165 -18.84 11.08 4.70
CA TYR A 165 -18.38 12.05 3.71
C TYR A 165 -18.17 11.38 2.35
N ILE A 166 -17.67 10.15 2.33
CA ILE A 166 -17.60 9.33 1.11
C ILE A 166 -19.01 9.14 0.53
N ALA A 167 -19.99 8.79 1.36
CA ALA A 167 -21.35 8.55 0.90
C ALA A 167 -22.02 9.79 0.29
N LYS A 168 -21.61 11.00 0.70
CA LYS A 168 -22.14 12.29 0.26
C LYS A 168 -21.30 12.97 -0.82
N ASP A 169 -20.18 12.36 -1.24
CA ASP A 169 -19.15 12.99 -2.08
C ASP A 169 -18.76 14.40 -1.60
N ALA A 170 -18.64 14.53 -0.27
CA ALA A 170 -18.42 15.81 0.40
C ALA A 170 -16.94 16.00 0.75
N ARG A 171 -16.46 17.24 0.64
CA ARG A 171 -15.12 17.60 1.14
C ARG A 171 -15.09 17.53 2.67
N LEU A 172 -14.02 16.98 3.22
CA LEU A 172 -13.78 16.98 4.66
C LEU A 172 -13.57 18.42 5.16
N PRO A 173 -14.03 18.73 6.38
CA PRO A 173 -13.85 20.06 6.95
C PRO A 173 -12.37 20.31 7.23
N VAL A 174 -11.93 21.49 6.80
CA VAL A 174 -10.57 22.02 7.01
C VAL A 174 -10.61 22.92 8.25
N ILE A 175 -9.47 23.13 8.92
CA ILE A 175 -9.40 23.96 10.12
C ILE A 175 -9.96 25.37 9.84
N LYS A 176 -10.79 25.89 10.77
CA LYS A 176 -11.47 27.18 10.56
C LYS A 176 -10.48 28.33 10.54
N ALA A 177 -10.82 29.41 9.82
CA ALA A 177 -9.93 30.56 9.63
C ALA A 177 -9.46 31.20 10.95
N GLN A 178 -10.33 31.27 11.97
CA GLN A 178 -10.00 31.83 13.28
C GLN A 178 -8.99 30.95 14.02
N GLU A 179 -9.24 29.64 14.12
CA GLU A 179 -8.35 28.67 14.76
C GLU A 179 -6.98 28.62 14.04
N MET A 180 -6.98 28.69 12.71
CA MET A 180 -5.76 28.76 11.89
C MET A 180 -4.94 30.02 12.16
N ALA A 181 -5.60 31.18 12.33
CA ALA A 181 -4.92 32.43 12.67
C ALA A 181 -4.24 32.32 14.05
N THR A 182 -4.92 31.74 15.03
CA THR A 182 -4.37 31.46 16.37
C THR A 182 -3.18 30.49 16.29
N LEU A 183 -3.26 29.42 15.50
CA LEU A 183 -2.14 28.49 15.29
C LEU A 183 -0.91 29.20 14.70
N ARG A 184 -1.09 30.03 13.66
CA ARG A 184 0.02 30.80 13.08
C ARG A 184 0.67 31.76 14.08
N GLN A 185 -0.13 32.39 14.93
CA GLN A 185 0.40 33.24 16.01
C GLN A 185 1.24 32.43 16.99
N LEU A 186 0.76 31.24 17.42
CA LEU A 186 1.53 30.37 18.32
C LEU A 186 2.84 29.88 17.68
N TYR A 187 2.82 29.46 16.41
CA TYR A 187 4.04 29.07 15.69
C TYR A 187 5.04 30.21 15.55
N ALA A 188 4.58 31.44 15.34
CA ALA A 188 5.45 32.61 15.33
C ALA A 188 6.16 32.81 16.68
N VAL A 189 5.42 32.66 17.80
CA VAL A 189 5.97 32.77 19.16
C VAL A 189 6.95 31.63 19.47
N PHE A 190 6.63 30.40 19.07
CA PHE A 190 7.54 29.27 19.29
C PHE A 190 8.83 29.40 18.49
N LYS A 191 8.79 30.02 17.30
CA LYS A 191 9.97 30.25 16.48
C LYS A 191 10.92 31.29 17.08
N THR A 192 10.40 32.33 17.74
CA THR A 192 11.20 33.41 18.34
C THR A 192 11.72 33.05 19.73
N ASN A 193 11.12 32.07 20.42
CA ASN A 193 11.49 31.70 21.77
C ASN A 193 12.72 30.76 21.80
N SER A 194 13.90 31.32 22.03
CA SER A 194 15.18 30.62 22.08
C SER A 194 15.28 29.53 23.17
N GLN A 195 14.49 29.63 24.22
CA GLN A 195 14.47 28.69 25.35
C GLN A 195 13.64 27.41 25.08
N MET A 196 12.91 27.33 23.95
CA MET A 196 12.08 26.18 23.60
C MET A 196 12.72 25.33 22.50
N ASP A 197 12.63 23.99 22.58
CA ASP A 197 13.02 23.11 21.48
C ASP A 197 12.13 23.43 20.27
N GLN A 198 12.73 23.95 19.21
CA GLN A 198 12.04 24.36 17.99
C GLN A 198 11.24 23.22 17.36
N ARG A 199 11.61 21.95 17.61
CA ARG A 199 10.91 20.77 17.08
C ARG A 199 9.77 20.27 17.96
N GLU A 200 9.62 20.78 19.18
CA GLU A 200 8.60 20.30 20.10
C GLU A 200 7.16 20.61 19.67
N PRO A 201 6.83 21.82 19.17
CA PRO A 201 5.49 22.10 18.64
C PRO A 201 5.13 21.18 17.47
N ASP A 202 6.09 20.90 16.58
CA ASP A 202 5.93 20.01 15.44
C ASP A 202 5.54 18.60 15.90
N LYS A 203 6.27 18.04 16.89
CA LYS A 203 5.98 16.72 17.48
C LYS A 203 4.56 16.66 18.05
N ILE A 204 4.14 17.69 18.78
CA ILE A 204 2.79 17.76 19.36
C ILE A 204 1.74 17.81 18.24
N TYR A 205 1.96 18.63 17.21
CA TYR A 205 1.04 18.70 16.07
C TYR A 205 0.88 17.34 15.36
N PHE A 206 2.01 16.67 15.08
CA PHE A 206 2.02 15.34 14.45
C PHE A 206 1.30 14.28 15.30
N GLU A 207 1.45 14.32 16.62
CA GLU A 207 0.77 13.41 17.56
C GLU A 207 -0.76 13.55 17.44
N PHE A 208 -1.28 14.78 17.50
CA PHE A 208 -2.72 15.05 17.41
C PHE A 208 -3.29 14.70 16.04
N CYS A 209 -2.61 15.09 14.97
CA CYS A 209 -3.03 14.79 13.60
C CYS A 209 -3.07 13.28 13.33
N SER A 210 -2.01 12.54 13.73
CA SER A 210 -1.95 11.08 13.59
C SER A 210 -3.07 10.38 14.36
N LYS A 211 -3.34 10.83 15.60
CA LYS A 211 -4.44 10.31 16.43
C LYS A 211 -5.80 10.59 15.81
N TYR A 212 -5.98 11.77 15.23
CA TYR A 212 -7.21 12.15 14.53
C TYR A 212 -7.47 11.30 13.28
N ILE A 213 -6.47 11.12 12.42
CA ILE A 213 -6.59 10.25 11.23
C ILE A 213 -6.92 8.82 11.66
N LYS A 214 -6.17 8.27 12.63
CA LYS A 214 -6.36 6.89 13.11
C LYS A 214 -7.74 6.66 13.72
N SER A 215 -8.19 7.56 14.59
CA SER A 215 -9.52 7.44 15.20
C SER A 215 -10.65 7.57 14.17
N SER A 216 -10.51 8.47 13.19
CA SER A 216 -11.47 8.68 12.10
C SER A 216 -11.56 7.48 11.15
N LEU A 217 -10.51 6.66 11.05
CA LEU A 217 -10.45 5.46 10.21
C LEU A 217 -10.76 4.14 10.95
N SER A 218 -10.78 4.15 12.29
CA SER A 218 -10.86 2.94 13.13
C SER A 218 -12.03 2.00 12.79
N THR A 219 -13.20 2.54 12.47
CA THR A 219 -14.38 1.74 12.08
C THR A 219 -14.19 1.02 10.75
N LEU A 220 -13.55 1.68 9.77
CA LEU A 220 -13.25 1.11 8.46
C LEU A 220 -12.09 0.12 8.56
N GLU A 221 -11.09 0.41 9.40
CA GLU A 221 -9.97 -0.49 9.67
C GLU A 221 -10.46 -1.84 10.21
N GLY A 222 -11.35 -1.81 11.21
CA GLY A 222 -11.96 -3.02 11.77
C GLY A 222 -12.74 -3.85 10.76
N LYS A 223 -13.44 -3.21 9.82
CA LYS A 223 -14.19 -3.88 8.72
C LYS A 223 -13.30 -4.36 7.58
N SER A 224 -12.08 -3.82 7.46
CA SER A 224 -11.13 -4.20 6.41
C SER A 224 -10.25 -5.36 6.83
N ARG A 225 -10.09 -5.56 8.15
CA ARG A 225 -9.27 -6.64 8.69
C ARG A 225 -9.86 -8.00 8.30
N PRO A 226 -9.04 -8.95 7.78
CA PRO A 226 -9.54 -10.26 7.43
C PRO A 226 -10.15 -10.95 8.67
N PRO A 227 -11.21 -11.75 8.50
CA PRO A 227 -11.81 -12.47 9.61
C PRO A 227 -10.73 -13.37 10.23
N GLN A 228 -10.45 -13.17 11.53
CA GLN A 228 -9.51 -14.03 12.24
C GLN A 228 -10.08 -15.45 12.24
N THR A 229 -9.51 -16.35 11.44
CA THR A 229 -9.66 -17.78 11.70
C THR A 229 -9.07 -18.03 13.08
N PRO A 230 -9.82 -18.59 14.05
CA PRO A 230 -9.23 -18.96 15.32
C PRO A 230 -8.03 -19.88 15.04
N PRO A 231 -6.90 -19.73 15.75
CA PRO A 231 -5.78 -20.65 15.60
C PRO A 231 -6.31 -22.07 15.79
N ALA A 232 -5.94 -22.98 14.89
CA ALA A 232 -6.30 -24.38 14.98
C ALA A 232 -6.11 -24.84 16.44
N PRO A 233 -7.11 -25.45 17.10
CA PRO A 233 -6.94 -25.89 18.47
C PRO A 233 -5.73 -26.82 18.49
N SER A 234 -4.75 -26.51 19.33
CA SER A 234 -3.64 -27.41 19.55
C SER A 234 -4.21 -28.77 19.94
N ILE A 235 -3.57 -29.85 19.48
CA ILE A 235 -4.00 -31.24 19.73
C ILE A 235 -4.23 -31.52 21.23
N ALA A 236 -3.72 -30.66 22.12
CA ALA A 236 -3.95 -30.68 23.56
C ALA A 236 -5.37 -30.30 24.01
N GLN A 237 -6.14 -29.49 23.26
CA GLN A 237 -7.50 -29.07 23.66
C GLN A 237 -8.61 -30.04 23.23
N ALA A 238 -8.36 -30.89 22.24
CA ALA A 238 -9.30 -31.95 21.84
C ALA A 238 -9.38 -33.09 22.87
N ALA A 239 -8.32 -33.34 23.64
CA ALA A 239 -8.28 -34.40 24.64
C ALA A 239 -9.09 -34.08 25.91
N ALA A 240 -9.30 -32.79 26.23
CA ALA A 240 -10.03 -32.38 27.43
C ALA A 240 -11.57 -32.50 27.29
N THR A 241 -12.08 -32.62 26.07
CA THR A 241 -13.54 -32.63 25.81
C THR A 241 -14.11 -34.05 25.60
N MET A 242 -13.30 -35.10 25.74
CA MET A 242 -13.75 -36.50 25.61
C MET A 242 -13.86 -37.28 26.94
N SER A 243 -13.54 -36.68 28.10
CA SER A 243 -13.64 -37.36 29.41
C SER A 243 -14.83 -36.92 30.30
N ALA A 244 -15.77 -36.15 29.77
CA ALA A 244 -16.95 -35.70 30.53
C ALA A 244 -18.25 -36.04 29.78
N ASN A 245 -18.54 -37.34 29.63
CA ASN A 245 -19.90 -37.86 29.52
C ASN A 245 -19.91 -39.38 29.72
N VAL A 246 -19.77 -39.80 30.98
CA VAL A 246 -20.18 -41.13 31.43
C VAL A 246 -21.11 -40.93 32.62
N THR A 247 -22.41 -40.84 32.37
CA THR A 247 -23.43 -41.37 33.28
C THR A 247 -24.68 -41.78 32.47
N GLN A 248 -24.90 -43.10 32.51
CA GLN A 248 -25.90 -43.99 31.91
C GLN A 248 -27.41 -43.61 32.00
N PRO A 249 -28.37 -44.50 31.64
CA PRO A 249 -28.56 -45.28 30.38
C PRO A 249 -30.03 -45.21 29.87
N ASN A 250 -30.30 -45.49 28.59
CA ASN A 250 -31.40 -46.44 28.27
C ASN A 250 -31.37 -47.02 26.85
N SER A 251 -31.77 -48.29 26.83
CA SER A 251 -31.95 -49.28 25.78
C SER A 251 -32.65 -48.86 24.47
N SER A 252 -32.12 -49.30 23.31
CA SER A 252 -32.68 -50.44 22.55
C SER A 252 -32.04 -50.65 21.17
N ASN A 253 -31.65 -51.90 20.96
CA ASN A 253 -31.18 -52.64 19.78
C ASN A 253 -31.36 -52.08 18.36
N GLY A 254 -30.29 -52.23 17.57
CA GLY A 254 -30.32 -52.30 16.10
C GLY A 254 -28.94 -52.61 15.53
N ALA A 255 -28.69 -53.89 15.22
CA ALA A 255 -27.44 -54.42 14.70
C ALA A 255 -27.16 -54.01 13.24
N GLY A 256 -25.87 -53.81 12.90
CA GLY A 256 -25.41 -53.64 11.52
C GLY A 256 -23.90 -53.43 11.40
N ASN A 257 -23.19 -54.50 11.04
CA ASN A 257 -21.76 -54.54 10.70
C ASN A 257 -21.38 -53.63 9.50
N SER A 258 -20.27 -52.87 9.60
CA SER A 258 -19.09 -53.03 8.72
C SER A 258 -17.94 -52.07 9.08
N PRO A 259 -16.67 -52.45 8.82
CA PRO A 259 -15.47 -51.74 9.25
C PRO A 259 -14.88 -50.81 8.16
N ASN A 260 -13.97 -49.93 8.60
CA ASN A 260 -12.94 -49.23 7.84
C ASN A 260 -13.36 -48.29 6.68
N ASN A 261 -13.12 -46.99 6.89
CA ASN A 261 -12.58 -46.11 5.85
C ASN A 261 -11.85 -44.92 6.48
N SER A 262 -10.60 -45.17 6.86
CA SER A 262 -9.59 -44.15 7.15
C SER A 262 -9.03 -43.60 5.84
N ALA A 263 -9.81 -42.83 5.06
CA ALA A 263 -9.31 -42.16 3.84
C ALA A 263 -10.31 -41.11 3.28
N THR A 264 -10.69 -40.08 4.04
CA THR A 264 -11.59 -39.01 3.52
C THR A 264 -11.20 -37.58 3.88
N ASN A 265 -9.99 -37.32 4.38
CA ASN A 265 -9.59 -35.99 4.88
C ASN A 265 -8.99 -35.01 3.84
N ILE A 266 -9.34 -35.07 2.54
CA ILE A 266 -8.86 -34.08 1.54
C ILE A 266 -9.99 -33.42 0.71
N LEU A 267 -11.27 -33.70 0.96
CA LEU A 267 -12.36 -33.06 0.20
C LEU A 267 -13.46 -32.49 1.11
N SER A 268 -13.12 -31.42 1.81
CA SER A 268 -14.10 -30.38 2.12
C SER A 268 -13.82 -29.18 1.23
N ILE A 269 -14.40 -29.18 0.03
CA ILE A 269 -14.61 -27.92 -0.70
C ILE A 269 -15.41 -27.05 0.25
N SER A 270 -14.78 -25.98 0.74
CA SER A 270 -15.38 -25.01 1.65
C SER A 270 -16.79 -24.64 1.17
N LYS A 271 -17.80 -24.85 2.03
CA LYS A 271 -19.20 -24.44 1.84
C LYS A 271 -19.37 -22.91 1.89
N ALA A 272 -18.30 -22.14 2.09
CA ALA A 272 -18.38 -20.69 2.10
C ALA A 272 -18.58 -20.16 0.67
N PRO A 273 -19.51 -19.22 0.45
CA PRO A 273 -19.68 -18.60 -0.85
C PRO A 273 -18.37 -17.90 -1.26
N PRO A 274 -17.98 -17.97 -2.55
CA PRO A 274 -16.80 -17.27 -3.06
C PRO A 274 -16.97 -15.76 -2.92
N TYR A 275 -15.87 -15.06 -2.61
CA TYR A 275 -15.83 -13.63 -2.29
C TYR A 275 -16.67 -12.77 -3.24
N GLU A 276 -17.47 -11.88 -2.66
CA GLU A 276 -18.28 -10.91 -3.37
C GLU A 276 -17.61 -9.54 -3.35
N ARG A 277 -17.57 -8.88 -4.52
CA ARG A 277 -16.94 -7.58 -4.69
C ARG A 277 -17.49 -6.55 -3.69
N GLY A 278 -16.60 -5.83 -3.04
CA GLY A 278 -16.93 -4.79 -2.06
C GLY A 278 -17.39 -5.30 -0.69
N SER A 279 -17.24 -6.61 -0.41
CA SER A 279 -17.52 -7.17 0.91
C SER A 279 -16.52 -6.66 1.96
N ASN A 280 -15.27 -6.44 1.57
CA ASN A 280 -14.24 -5.86 2.40
C ASN A 280 -14.24 -4.32 2.28
N ALA A 281 -13.95 -3.62 3.38
CA ALA A 281 -13.94 -2.17 3.42
C ALA A 281 -12.62 -1.51 2.97
N ILE A 282 -11.62 -2.28 2.51
CA ILE A 282 -10.27 -1.77 2.21
C ILE A 282 -10.25 -0.64 1.17
N VAL A 283 -11.08 -0.72 0.13
CA VAL A 283 -11.21 0.34 -0.88
C VAL A 283 -11.77 1.61 -0.26
N ARG A 284 -12.84 1.48 0.54
CA ARG A 284 -13.44 2.62 1.27
C ARG A 284 -12.49 3.21 2.30
N TYR A 285 -11.67 2.38 2.93
CA TYR A 285 -10.61 2.82 3.84
C TYR A 285 -9.57 3.67 3.09
N ALA A 286 -9.14 3.22 1.90
CA ALA A 286 -8.20 3.98 1.06
C ALA A 286 -8.80 5.30 0.55
N ASP A 287 -10.08 5.33 0.19
CA ASP A 287 -10.80 6.54 -0.19
C ASP A 287 -10.88 7.53 1.00
N ALA A 288 -11.25 7.03 2.19
CA ALA A 288 -11.32 7.82 3.42
C ALA A 288 -9.97 8.42 3.79
N LEU A 289 -8.91 7.60 3.73
CA LEU A 289 -7.55 8.03 3.97
C LEU A 289 -7.12 9.07 2.93
N SER A 290 -7.44 8.89 1.65
CA SER A 290 -7.13 9.85 0.59
C SER A 290 -7.76 11.22 0.83
N LEU A 291 -9.02 11.26 1.28
CA LEU A 291 -9.72 12.49 1.64
C LEU A 291 -9.07 13.16 2.86
N LEU A 292 -8.76 12.40 3.91
CA LEU A 292 -8.11 12.91 5.12
C LEU A 292 -6.74 13.50 4.79
N LEU A 293 -5.91 12.79 4.02
CA LEU A 293 -4.60 13.29 3.59
C LEU A 293 -4.72 14.56 2.74
N SER A 294 -5.72 14.65 1.87
CA SER A 294 -5.95 15.86 1.06
C SER A 294 -6.33 17.06 1.93
N ALA A 295 -7.19 16.86 2.94
CA ALA A 295 -7.57 17.91 3.88
C ALA A 295 -6.39 18.35 4.76
N GLU A 296 -5.55 17.41 5.20
CA GLU A 296 -4.35 17.73 6.00
C GLU A 296 -3.27 18.45 5.19
N PHE A 297 -3.11 18.10 3.91
CA PHE A 297 -2.24 18.87 3.04
C PHE A 297 -2.72 20.33 2.92
N GLU A 298 -4.02 20.54 2.74
CA GLU A 298 -4.60 21.88 2.70
C GLU A 298 -4.40 22.64 4.02
N ASN A 299 -4.56 21.98 5.17
CA ASN A 299 -4.21 22.54 6.48
C ASN A 299 -2.74 22.97 6.55
N CYS A 300 -1.82 22.12 6.08
CA CYS A 300 -0.39 22.43 6.06
C CYS A 300 -0.07 23.64 5.17
N THR A 301 -0.67 23.72 3.98
CA THR A 301 -0.50 24.88 3.08
C THR A 301 -1.04 26.17 3.72
N ARG A 302 -2.16 26.10 4.45
CA ARG A 302 -2.74 27.26 5.16
C ARG A 302 -1.96 27.68 6.41
N LEU A 303 -1.29 26.73 7.06
CA LEU A 303 -0.45 26.97 8.23
C LEU A 303 0.88 27.62 7.83
N PHE A 304 1.50 27.17 6.73
CA PHE A 304 2.79 27.65 6.23
C PHE A 304 2.72 28.12 4.77
N PRO A 305 2.04 29.23 4.45
CA PRO A 305 1.77 29.63 3.05
C PRO A 305 3.02 29.86 2.19
N ASP A 306 4.09 30.41 2.76
CA ASP A 306 5.26 30.88 2.00
C ASP A 306 6.41 29.86 1.90
N ASN A 307 6.32 28.71 2.58
CA ASN A 307 7.46 27.78 2.67
C ASN A 307 7.08 26.35 2.28
N LYS A 308 7.27 26.03 0.99
CA LYS A 308 6.99 24.71 0.43
C LYS A 308 7.80 23.58 1.08
N ALA A 309 9.07 23.82 1.44
CA ALA A 309 9.91 22.80 2.06
C ALA A 309 9.36 22.35 3.44
N ILE A 310 8.78 23.30 4.21
CA ILE A 310 8.13 22.99 5.48
C ILE A 310 6.80 22.25 5.23
N GLN A 311 6.03 22.64 4.22
CA GLN A 311 4.79 21.94 3.85
C GLN A 311 5.06 20.47 3.52
N ASP A 312 6.08 20.20 2.68
CA ASP A 312 6.47 18.85 2.29
C ASP A 312 6.96 18.03 3.51
N TYR A 313 7.78 18.65 4.38
CA TYR A 313 8.25 18.04 5.63
C TYR A 313 7.09 17.64 6.58
N TYR A 314 6.14 18.54 6.80
CA TYR A 314 4.98 18.29 7.65
C TYR A 314 4.10 17.17 7.07
N PHE A 315 3.82 17.24 5.78
CA PHE A 315 2.99 16.26 5.10
C PHE A 315 3.61 14.86 5.13
N GLU A 316 4.93 14.75 4.90
CA GLU A 316 5.66 13.47 4.97
C GLU A 316 5.53 12.83 6.36
N HIS A 317 5.72 13.60 7.43
CA HIS A 317 5.62 13.11 8.80
C HIS A 317 4.18 12.70 9.19
N ILE A 318 3.18 13.47 8.77
CA ILE A 318 1.76 13.15 9.03
C ILE A 318 1.35 11.88 8.30
N CYS A 319 1.74 11.75 7.02
CA CYS A 319 1.37 10.60 6.20
C CYS A 319 2.06 9.31 6.65
N ALA A 320 3.28 9.39 7.18
CA ALA A 320 4.10 8.22 7.47
C ALA A 320 3.37 7.18 8.35
N SER A 321 2.73 7.63 9.44
CA SER A 321 2.02 6.73 10.35
C SER A 321 0.80 6.09 9.69
N SER A 322 -0.04 6.89 9.01
CA SER A 322 -1.28 6.38 8.40
C SER A 322 -1.02 5.47 7.19
N LEU A 323 0.02 5.76 6.41
CA LEU A 323 0.43 4.90 5.30
C LEU A 323 1.01 3.58 5.81
N SER A 324 1.79 3.61 6.90
CA SER A 324 2.28 2.40 7.55
C SER A 324 1.15 1.50 8.07
N ASP A 325 0.12 2.08 8.68
CA ASP A 325 -1.07 1.34 9.14
C ASP A 325 -1.79 0.67 7.95
N PHE A 326 -1.99 1.39 6.84
CA PHE A 326 -2.56 0.82 5.60
C PHE A 326 -1.71 -0.32 5.03
N VAL A 327 -0.39 -0.15 4.98
CA VAL A 327 0.54 -1.19 4.47
C VAL A 327 0.50 -2.44 5.36
N GLY A 328 0.42 -2.28 6.68
CA GLY A 328 0.22 -3.38 7.61
C GLY A 328 -1.07 -4.15 7.33
N LEU A 329 -2.18 -3.43 7.14
CA LEU A 329 -3.48 -4.00 6.80
C LEU A 329 -3.46 -4.74 5.44
N SER A 330 -2.86 -4.12 4.41
CA SER A 330 -2.65 -4.72 3.09
C SER A 330 -1.85 -6.03 3.17
N SER A 331 -0.78 -6.05 3.97
CA SER A 331 0.03 -7.24 4.22
C SER A 331 -0.77 -8.35 4.90
N ASP A 332 -1.57 -8.02 5.91
CA ASP A 332 -2.43 -8.99 6.61
C ASP A 332 -3.51 -9.58 5.69
N ILE A 333 -4.11 -8.76 4.82
CA ILE A 333 -5.04 -9.24 3.78
C ILE A 333 -4.32 -10.17 2.80
N CYS A 334 -3.12 -9.81 2.32
CA CYS A 334 -2.35 -10.66 1.42
C CYS A 334 -2.01 -12.02 2.04
N LYS A 335 -1.66 -12.06 3.34
CA LYS A 335 -1.44 -13.32 4.06
C LYS A 335 -2.70 -14.17 4.10
N HIS A 336 -3.86 -13.56 4.39
CA HIS A 336 -5.16 -14.25 4.40
C HIS A 336 -5.53 -14.81 3.01
N VAL A 337 -5.32 -14.03 1.95
CA VAL A 337 -5.59 -14.47 0.57
C VAL A 337 -4.67 -15.64 0.18
N LYS A 338 -3.39 -15.60 0.57
CA LYS A 338 -2.45 -16.71 0.31
C LYS A 338 -2.88 -18.02 0.98
N THR A 339 -3.54 -17.97 2.13
CA THR A 339 -4.06 -19.16 2.81
C THR A 339 -5.43 -19.61 2.29
N HIS A 340 -6.22 -18.69 1.70
CA HIS A 340 -7.59 -18.93 1.24
C HIS A 340 -7.80 -18.63 -0.27
N LEU A 341 -6.87 -19.05 -1.12
CA LEU A 341 -6.90 -18.78 -2.57
C LEU A 341 -8.21 -19.22 -3.26
N ALA A 342 -8.83 -20.32 -2.78
CA ALA A 342 -10.03 -20.89 -3.38
C ALA A 342 -11.30 -20.04 -3.19
N THR A 343 -11.38 -19.24 -2.12
CA THR A 343 -12.57 -18.44 -1.75
C THR A 343 -12.34 -16.94 -1.87
N ASP A 344 -11.17 -16.45 -1.46
CA ASP A 344 -10.91 -15.02 -1.22
C ASP A 344 -9.88 -14.41 -2.19
N SER A 345 -9.48 -15.13 -3.24
CA SER A 345 -8.50 -14.64 -4.23
C SER A 345 -8.84 -13.27 -4.83
N MET A 346 -10.13 -12.99 -5.06
CA MET A 346 -10.56 -11.74 -5.68
C MET A 346 -10.26 -10.50 -4.81
N LEU A 347 -10.14 -10.66 -3.49
CA LEU A 347 -9.83 -9.56 -2.57
C LEU A 347 -8.46 -8.93 -2.84
N ALA A 348 -7.48 -9.69 -3.33
CA ALA A 348 -6.17 -9.13 -3.67
C ALA A 348 -6.26 -8.05 -4.76
N PHE A 349 -7.18 -8.18 -5.71
CA PHE A 349 -7.38 -7.17 -6.75
C PHE A 349 -7.97 -5.87 -6.20
N GLU A 350 -8.82 -5.93 -5.16
CA GLU A 350 -9.32 -4.73 -4.47
C GLU A 350 -8.22 -4.01 -3.69
N VAL A 351 -7.28 -4.77 -3.10
CA VAL A 351 -6.10 -4.19 -2.44
C VAL A 351 -5.21 -3.46 -3.46
N ILE A 352 -5.11 -3.96 -4.70
CA ILE A 352 -4.42 -3.24 -5.80
C ILE A 352 -5.14 -1.93 -6.14
N GLU A 353 -6.47 -1.93 -6.25
CA GLU A 353 -7.23 -0.70 -6.51
C GLU A 353 -6.99 0.32 -5.39
N ALA A 354 -7.12 -0.11 -4.12
CA ALA A 354 -6.91 0.71 -2.94
C ALA A 354 -5.49 1.30 -2.87
N THR A 355 -4.47 0.47 -3.09
CA THR A 355 -3.06 0.89 -3.06
C THR A 355 -2.74 1.84 -4.22
N GLY A 356 -3.25 1.54 -5.42
CA GLY A 356 -3.08 2.38 -6.60
C GLY A 356 -3.75 3.75 -6.46
N HIS A 357 -4.94 3.80 -5.85
CA HIS A 357 -5.62 5.04 -5.53
C HIS A 357 -4.78 5.91 -4.59
N LEU A 358 -4.28 5.35 -3.48
CA LEU A 358 -3.42 6.08 -2.53
C LEU A 358 -2.12 6.57 -3.15
N ILE A 359 -1.45 5.74 -3.98
CA ILE A 359 -0.24 6.16 -4.71
C ILE A 359 -0.55 7.38 -5.58
N ASN A 360 -1.65 7.36 -6.32
CA ASN A 360 -2.04 8.46 -7.19
C ASN A 360 -2.40 9.72 -6.39
N THR A 361 -3.14 9.58 -5.29
CA THR A 361 -3.49 10.71 -4.41
C THR A 361 -2.23 11.38 -3.86
N VAL A 362 -1.32 10.62 -3.26
CA VAL A 362 -0.09 11.20 -2.69
C VAL A 362 0.79 11.79 -3.78
N LYS A 363 0.93 11.11 -4.93
CA LYS A 363 1.67 11.65 -6.10
C LYS A 363 1.06 12.95 -6.61
N MET A 364 -0.26 13.09 -6.61
CA MET A 364 -0.93 14.33 -7.03
C MET A 364 -0.60 15.49 -6.10
N ILE A 365 -0.53 15.22 -4.79
CA ILE A 365 -0.23 16.19 -3.73
C ILE A 365 1.26 16.59 -3.74
N THR A 366 2.17 15.62 -3.55
CA THR A 366 3.61 15.87 -3.33
C THR A 366 4.45 15.88 -4.60
N LYS A 367 3.90 15.39 -5.71
CA LYS A 367 4.64 15.07 -6.95
C LYS A 367 5.70 13.97 -6.81
N ILE A 368 5.77 13.31 -5.65
CA ILE A 368 6.70 12.22 -5.36
C ILE A 368 5.91 10.93 -5.20
N VAL A 369 6.44 9.83 -5.74
CA VAL A 369 5.84 8.51 -5.56
C VAL A 369 6.29 7.92 -4.21
N PRO A 370 5.36 7.57 -3.30
CA PRO A 370 5.73 7.00 -2.01
C PRO A 370 6.37 5.62 -2.17
N THR A 371 7.59 5.46 -1.65
CA THR A 371 8.33 4.19 -1.71
C THR A 371 7.66 3.09 -0.90
N VAL A 372 7.08 3.42 0.26
CA VAL A 372 6.38 2.47 1.14
C VAL A 372 5.15 1.86 0.45
N LEU A 373 4.34 2.68 -0.23
CA LEU A 373 3.19 2.19 -0.99
C LEU A 373 3.61 1.43 -2.25
N SER A 374 4.72 1.83 -2.89
CA SER A 374 5.25 1.12 -4.05
C SER A 374 5.75 -0.28 -3.68
N ALA A 375 6.38 -0.42 -2.51
CA ALA A 375 6.76 -1.72 -1.95
C ALA A 375 5.52 -2.58 -1.63
N SER A 376 4.51 -2.01 -0.98
CA SER A 376 3.25 -2.71 -0.72
C SER A 376 2.54 -3.15 -2.00
N MET A 377 2.52 -2.30 -3.04
CA MET A 377 1.98 -2.65 -4.35
C MET A 377 2.67 -3.89 -4.92
N LYS A 378 4.01 -3.94 -4.83
CA LYS A 378 4.79 -5.10 -5.28
C LYS A 378 4.43 -6.38 -4.52
N ASP A 379 4.30 -6.31 -3.19
CA ASP A 379 3.90 -7.46 -2.36
C ASP A 379 2.50 -8.00 -2.74
N VAL A 380 1.57 -7.09 -3.07
CA VAL A 380 0.21 -7.46 -3.51
C VAL A 380 0.25 -8.03 -4.93
N GLN A 381 1.10 -7.50 -5.81
CA GLN A 381 1.33 -8.06 -7.15
C GLN A 381 1.87 -9.50 -7.08
N ASP A 382 2.85 -9.77 -6.22
CA ASP A 382 3.39 -11.13 -6.00
C ASP A 382 2.29 -12.10 -5.52
N THR A 383 1.41 -11.62 -4.64
CA THR A 383 0.23 -12.37 -4.19
C THR A 383 -0.72 -12.67 -5.34
N THR A 384 -0.87 -11.72 -6.26
CA THR A 384 -1.73 -11.88 -7.43
C THR A 384 -1.13 -12.83 -8.46
N HIS A 385 0.18 -12.83 -8.65
CA HIS A 385 0.88 -13.81 -9.50
C HIS A 385 0.59 -15.25 -9.05
N LEU A 386 0.51 -15.49 -7.74
CA LEU A 386 0.08 -16.79 -7.21
C LEU A 386 -1.36 -17.12 -7.65
N ILE A 387 -2.29 -16.17 -7.59
CA ILE A 387 -3.68 -16.35 -8.05
C ILE A 387 -3.73 -16.74 -9.54
N PHE A 388 -2.94 -16.07 -10.40
CA PHE A 388 -2.86 -16.42 -11.82
C PHE A 388 -2.42 -17.88 -12.02
N THR A 389 -1.38 -18.33 -11.30
CA THR A 389 -0.88 -19.71 -11.39
C THR A 389 -1.82 -20.74 -10.77
N ASP A 390 -2.44 -20.41 -9.64
CA ASP A 390 -3.35 -21.28 -8.90
C ASP A 390 -4.63 -21.53 -9.70
N PHE A 391 -5.16 -20.52 -10.39
CA PHE A 391 -6.34 -20.68 -11.22
C PHE A 391 -6.12 -21.69 -12.35
N ILE A 392 -4.96 -21.68 -13.02
CA ILE A 392 -4.64 -22.67 -14.06
C ILE A 392 -4.57 -24.09 -13.46
N LYS A 393 -3.89 -24.25 -12.31
CA LYS A 393 -3.82 -25.53 -11.61
C LYS A 393 -5.20 -26.01 -11.16
N TYR A 394 -6.04 -25.10 -10.68
CA TYR A 394 -7.40 -25.37 -10.27
C TYR A 394 -8.23 -25.93 -11.44
N ILE A 395 -8.12 -25.35 -12.65
CA ILE A 395 -8.78 -25.88 -13.86
C ILE A 395 -8.39 -27.34 -14.09
N GLU A 396 -7.09 -27.65 -14.05
CA GLU A 396 -6.58 -29.00 -14.26
C GLU A 396 -7.11 -29.98 -13.20
N ILE A 397 -7.00 -29.63 -11.92
CA ILE A 397 -7.46 -30.46 -10.81
C ILE A 397 -8.98 -30.69 -10.91
N ARG A 398 -9.75 -29.63 -11.20
CA ARG A 398 -11.21 -29.69 -11.28
C ARG A 398 -11.68 -30.63 -12.38
N VAL A 399 -11.02 -30.61 -13.54
CA VAL A 399 -11.33 -31.47 -14.69
C VAL A 399 -10.82 -32.91 -14.46
N ASN A 400 -9.61 -33.08 -13.92
CA ASN A 400 -9.05 -34.41 -13.67
C ASN A 400 -9.84 -35.20 -12.63
N ASN A 401 -10.44 -34.53 -11.65
CA ASN A 401 -11.29 -35.13 -10.62
C ASN A 401 -12.67 -35.57 -11.11
N LEU A 402 -13.02 -35.34 -12.39
CA LEU A 402 -14.26 -35.87 -12.96
C LEU A 402 -14.21 -37.41 -12.99
N ILE A 403 -15.16 -38.07 -12.33
CA ILE A 403 -15.24 -39.54 -12.28
C ILE A 403 -15.95 -40.09 -13.51
N SER A 404 -17.03 -39.43 -13.93
CA SER A 404 -17.81 -39.75 -15.11
C SER A 404 -18.16 -38.48 -15.89
N LEU A 405 -18.44 -38.66 -17.18
CA LEU A 405 -18.99 -37.60 -18.02
C LEU A 405 -20.52 -37.62 -17.95
N PRO A 406 -21.19 -36.49 -18.21
CA PRO A 406 -22.64 -36.46 -18.35
C PRO A 406 -23.11 -37.51 -19.36
N SER A 407 -24.16 -38.26 -19.01
CA SER A 407 -24.67 -39.37 -19.83
C SER A 407 -25.22 -38.91 -21.18
N ASP A 408 -25.61 -37.64 -21.27
CA ASP A 408 -26.08 -36.96 -22.48
C ASP A 408 -24.96 -36.33 -23.32
N ASN A 409 -23.69 -36.42 -22.88
CA ASN A 409 -22.56 -35.66 -23.43
C ASN A 409 -22.81 -34.13 -23.43
N GLY A 410 -23.60 -33.66 -22.47
CA GLY A 410 -23.91 -32.25 -22.27
C GLY A 410 -22.75 -31.47 -21.65
N VAL A 411 -23.09 -30.28 -21.16
CA VAL A 411 -22.15 -29.41 -20.46
C VAL A 411 -21.70 -30.06 -19.15
N CYS A 412 -20.40 -29.98 -18.85
CA CYS A 412 -19.87 -30.43 -17.57
C CYS A 412 -19.97 -29.33 -16.50
N ASP A 413 -20.31 -29.71 -15.26
CA ASP A 413 -20.32 -28.79 -14.10
C ASP A 413 -18.96 -28.11 -13.88
N ALA A 414 -17.85 -28.79 -14.21
CA ALA A 414 -16.51 -28.20 -14.17
C ALA A 414 -16.39 -26.99 -15.11
N THR A 415 -16.97 -27.06 -16.31
CA THR A 415 -17.00 -25.93 -17.26
C THR A 415 -17.77 -24.76 -16.69
N ILE A 416 -18.93 -25.00 -16.05
CA ILE A 416 -19.76 -23.95 -15.46
C ILE A 416 -19.01 -23.26 -14.30
N ASP A 417 -18.42 -24.04 -13.40
CA ASP A 417 -17.66 -23.57 -12.24
C ASP A 417 -16.43 -22.73 -12.66
N VAL A 418 -15.60 -23.27 -13.57
CA VAL A 418 -14.42 -22.55 -14.11
C VAL A 418 -14.82 -21.27 -14.82
N MET A 419 -15.82 -21.30 -15.71
CA MET A 419 -16.24 -20.10 -16.45
C MET A 419 -16.89 -19.05 -15.53
N SER A 420 -17.63 -19.47 -14.50
CA SER A 420 -18.15 -18.57 -13.47
C SER A 420 -17.04 -17.86 -12.70
N ARG A 421 -15.99 -18.60 -12.29
CA ARG A 421 -14.80 -18.02 -11.64
C ARG A 421 -14.02 -17.11 -12.57
N MET A 422 -13.83 -17.52 -13.83
CA MET A 422 -13.13 -16.71 -14.84
C MET A 422 -13.87 -15.40 -15.14
N LYS A 423 -15.21 -15.42 -15.15
CA LYS A 423 -16.03 -14.20 -15.25
C LYS A 423 -15.77 -13.27 -14.07
N ARG A 424 -15.81 -13.77 -12.84
CA ARG A 424 -15.50 -12.95 -11.64
C ARG A 424 -14.11 -12.35 -11.68
N PHE A 425 -13.13 -13.09 -12.19
CA PHE A 425 -11.77 -12.57 -12.41
C PHE A 425 -11.81 -11.39 -13.40
N ALA A 426 -12.49 -11.56 -14.54
CA ALA A 426 -12.56 -10.53 -15.58
C ALA A 426 -13.22 -9.22 -15.12
N ASP A 427 -14.11 -9.26 -14.11
CA ASP A 427 -14.70 -8.06 -13.50
C ASP A 427 -13.64 -7.13 -12.85
N TYR A 428 -12.45 -7.64 -12.53
CA TYR A 428 -11.30 -6.89 -12.00
C TYR A 428 -10.25 -6.55 -13.09
N LYS A 429 -10.69 -6.26 -14.31
CA LYS A 429 -9.82 -5.97 -15.47
C LYS A 429 -8.67 -5.00 -15.16
N ASN A 430 -8.95 -3.87 -14.53
CA ASN A 430 -7.94 -2.83 -14.29
C ASN A 430 -6.84 -3.32 -13.33
N SER A 431 -7.22 -3.94 -12.22
CA SER A 431 -6.27 -4.52 -11.26
C SER A 431 -5.48 -5.67 -11.88
N ALA A 432 -6.14 -6.53 -12.65
CA ALA A 432 -5.49 -7.62 -13.36
C ALA A 432 -4.43 -7.11 -14.34
N LEU A 433 -4.68 -5.99 -15.04
CA LEU A 433 -3.68 -5.36 -15.91
C LEU A 433 -2.47 -4.84 -15.15
N VAL A 434 -2.67 -4.22 -13.98
CA VAL A 434 -1.58 -3.74 -13.11
C VAL A 434 -0.76 -4.89 -12.56
N SER A 435 -1.37 -6.03 -12.24
CA SER A 435 -0.64 -7.21 -11.75
C SER A 435 0.12 -7.91 -12.86
N ILE A 436 -0.50 -8.10 -14.02
CA ILE A 436 0.09 -8.90 -15.08
C ILE A 436 1.25 -8.18 -15.76
N SER A 437 1.28 -6.84 -15.76
CA SER A 437 2.39 -6.05 -16.33
C SER A 437 3.74 -6.32 -15.67
N THR A 438 3.77 -6.82 -14.44
CA THR A 438 5.01 -7.18 -13.74
C THR A 438 5.37 -8.66 -13.84
N MET A 439 4.51 -9.47 -14.49
CA MET A 439 4.73 -10.89 -14.67
C MET A 439 5.37 -11.17 -16.04
N SER A 440 6.24 -12.17 -16.11
CA SER A 440 6.81 -12.59 -17.38
C SER A 440 5.76 -13.30 -18.25
N PRO A 441 5.84 -13.20 -19.60
CA PRO A 441 5.01 -13.98 -20.51
C PRO A 441 5.10 -15.47 -20.22
N GLY A 442 3.95 -16.10 -19.97
CA GLY A 442 3.87 -17.51 -19.60
C GLY A 442 4.29 -17.83 -18.15
N GLY A 443 4.55 -16.81 -17.32
CA GLY A 443 4.88 -17.00 -15.89
C GLY A 443 3.76 -17.63 -15.05
N TRP A 444 2.53 -17.70 -15.59
CA TRP A 444 1.40 -18.41 -15.01
C TRP A 444 1.44 -19.93 -15.21
N LEU A 445 2.29 -20.43 -16.10
CA LEU A 445 2.40 -21.85 -16.40
C LEU A 445 3.29 -22.55 -15.36
N SER A 446 2.83 -23.70 -14.88
CA SER A 446 3.63 -24.53 -13.97
C SER A 446 4.91 -25.03 -14.65
N ASN A 447 5.96 -25.29 -13.85
CA ASN A 447 7.16 -25.98 -14.29
C ASN A 447 7.28 -27.31 -13.52
N PRO A 448 7.25 -28.50 -14.17
CA PRO A 448 7.17 -28.74 -15.61
C PRO A 448 5.86 -28.25 -16.24
N LYS A 449 5.91 -27.93 -17.55
CA LYS A 449 4.75 -27.43 -18.29
C LYS A 449 3.57 -28.42 -18.20
N PRO A 450 2.33 -27.92 -18.04
CA PRO A 450 1.16 -28.77 -17.98
C PRO A 450 0.97 -29.66 -19.22
N VAL A 451 0.36 -30.82 -19.02
CA VAL A 451 0.10 -31.81 -20.10
C VAL A 451 -0.80 -31.24 -21.19
N TRP A 452 -1.78 -30.40 -20.83
CA TRP A 452 -2.65 -29.76 -21.79
C TRP A 452 -1.85 -28.84 -22.73
N TYR A 453 -0.91 -28.06 -22.20
CA TYR A 453 -0.10 -27.11 -22.95
C TYR A 453 0.84 -27.80 -23.94
N THR A 454 1.43 -28.94 -23.55
CA THR A 454 2.30 -29.74 -24.43
C THR A 454 1.50 -30.54 -25.46
N THR A 455 0.25 -30.89 -25.16
CA THR A 455 -0.65 -31.59 -26.09
C THR A 455 -1.13 -30.65 -27.20
N PHE A 456 -1.55 -29.45 -26.84
CA PHE A 456 -2.03 -28.44 -27.78
C PHE A 456 -2.05 -27.06 -27.11
N SER A 457 -1.60 -26.04 -27.84
CA SER A 457 -1.84 -24.64 -27.50
C SER A 457 -2.44 -23.97 -28.73
N SER A 458 -3.49 -23.18 -28.53
CA SER A 458 -4.06 -22.36 -29.60
C SER A 458 -3.20 -21.14 -29.92
N SER A 459 -2.19 -20.85 -29.08
CA SER A 459 -1.23 -19.78 -29.31
C SER A 459 -0.49 -20.00 -30.63
N GLY A 460 -0.48 -18.98 -31.50
CA GLY A 460 0.34 -19.03 -32.72
C GLY A 460 1.83 -18.95 -32.39
N ALA A 461 2.69 -19.04 -33.40
CA ALA A 461 4.09 -18.60 -33.30
C ALA A 461 4.15 -17.07 -33.13
N VAL A 462 3.55 -16.54 -32.08
CA VAL A 462 3.52 -15.10 -31.76
C VAL A 462 4.28 -14.91 -30.45
N SER A 463 5.53 -14.54 -30.70
CA SER A 463 6.40 -13.60 -29.99
C SER A 463 6.48 -13.71 -28.48
N ALA A 464 7.69 -14.02 -28.04
CA ALA A 464 8.24 -13.80 -26.71
C ALA A 464 8.28 -12.30 -26.29
N ALA A 465 7.36 -11.45 -26.76
CA ALA A 465 7.39 -10.00 -26.60
C ALA A 465 5.98 -9.39 -26.55
N ALA A 466 5.06 -9.95 -25.76
CA ALA A 466 3.91 -9.16 -25.31
C ALA A 466 4.41 -8.12 -24.30
N GLU A 467 4.99 -7.02 -24.80
CA GLU A 467 5.33 -5.85 -23.97
C GLU A 467 4.05 -5.16 -23.45
N ASN A 468 2.92 -5.35 -24.14
CA ASN A 468 1.65 -4.75 -23.80
C ASN A 468 0.89 -5.59 -22.75
N PRO A 469 0.57 -5.03 -21.56
CA PRO A 469 -0.19 -5.72 -20.51
C PRO A 469 -1.57 -6.24 -20.97
N VAL A 470 -2.20 -5.57 -21.94
CA VAL A 470 -3.51 -5.98 -22.47
C VAL A 470 -3.41 -7.27 -23.28
N GLU A 471 -2.38 -7.38 -24.12
CA GLU A 471 -2.12 -8.60 -24.91
C GLU A 471 -1.69 -9.75 -24.00
N LEU A 472 -0.92 -9.45 -22.97
CA LEU A 472 -0.52 -10.43 -21.96
C LEU A 472 -1.74 -11.00 -21.21
N LEU A 473 -2.68 -10.14 -20.83
CA LEU A 473 -3.93 -10.56 -20.18
C LEU A 473 -4.83 -11.36 -21.13
N SER A 474 -4.93 -10.96 -22.40
CA SER A 474 -5.61 -11.74 -23.44
C SER A 474 -5.00 -13.13 -23.60
N SER A 475 -3.66 -13.22 -23.59
CA SER A 475 -2.93 -14.48 -23.66
C SER A 475 -3.23 -15.37 -22.44
N TYR A 476 -3.23 -14.80 -21.24
CA TYR A 476 -3.59 -15.53 -20.01
C TYR A 476 -5.00 -16.13 -20.05
N PHE A 477 -6.03 -15.33 -20.38
CA PHE A 477 -7.40 -15.84 -20.45
C PHE A 477 -7.57 -16.87 -21.58
N SER A 478 -6.88 -16.69 -22.69
CA SER A 478 -6.87 -17.67 -23.78
C SER A 478 -6.19 -18.97 -23.37
N ASP A 479 -5.10 -18.91 -22.61
CA ASP A 479 -4.42 -20.08 -22.04
C ASP A 479 -5.28 -20.79 -21.00
N ALA A 480 -6.06 -20.05 -20.19
CA ALA A 480 -7.03 -20.64 -19.27
C ALA A 480 -8.16 -21.38 -20.01
N ILE A 481 -8.63 -20.85 -21.14
CA ILE A 481 -9.60 -21.52 -22.01
C ILE A 481 -8.99 -22.76 -22.67
N ASP A 482 -7.74 -22.68 -23.15
CA ASP A 482 -7.00 -23.84 -23.66
C ASP A 482 -6.85 -24.92 -22.59
N ALA A 483 -6.47 -24.53 -21.37
CA ALA A 483 -6.33 -25.43 -20.23
C ALA A 483 -7.62 -26.18 -19.95
N LEU A 484 -8.76 -25.48 -19.94
CA LEU A 484 -10.07 -26.09 -19.75
C LEU A 484 -10.42 -27.04 -20.90
N PHE A 485 -10.33 -26.56 -22.14
CA PHE A 485 -10.73 -27.33 -23.32
C PHE A 485 -9.89 -28.60 -23.52
N VAL A 486 -8.56 -28.48 -23.46
CA VAL A 486 -7.65 -29.60 -23.71
C VAL A 486 -7.64 -30.56 -22.53
N SER A 487 -7.79 -30.10 -21.29
CA SER A 487 -7.96 -31.01 -20.15
C SER A 487 -9.26 -31.82 -20.28
N LEU A 488 -10.35 -31.18 -20.73
CA LEU A 488 -11.60 -31.88 -21.04
C LEU A 488 -11.41 -32.87 -22.19
N GLU A 489 -10.60 -32.54 -23.20
CA GLU A 489 -10.31 -33.45 -24.32
C GLU A 489 -9.57 -34.71 -23.85
N LEU A 490 -8.51 -34.53 -23.07
CA LEU A 490 -7.73 -35.64 -22.52
C LEU A 490 -8.59 -36.53 -21.62
N LYS A 491 -9.43 -35.91 -20.78
CA LYS A 491 -10.34 -36.64 -19.91
C LYS A 491 -11.44 -37.35 -20.70
N ALA A 492 -11.99 -36.72 -21.73
CA ALA A 492 -12.99 -37.33 -22.62
C ALA A 492 -12.43 -38.53 -23.37
N LYS A 493 -11.19 -38.46 -23.87
CA LYS A 493 -10.53 -39.60 -24.52
C LYS A 493 -10.22 -40.75 -23.55
N SER A 494 -9.94 -40.43 -22.28
CA SER A 494 -9.71 -41.44 -21.24
C SER A 494 -10.99 -42.17 -20.85
N LEU A 495 -12.11 -41.44 -20.70
CA LEU A 495 -13.39 -41.99 -20.24
C LEU A 495 -14.28 -42.52 -21.38
N GLN A 496 -14.19 -41.96 -22.59
CA GLN A 496 -15.00 -42.37 -23.75
C GLN A 496 -14.16 -43.10 -24.79
N LYS A 497 -14.63 -44.29 -25.19
CA LYS A 497 -13.96 -45.10 -26.22
C LYS A 497 -14.17 -44.57 -27.65
N LYS A 498 -15.13 -43.68 -27.89
CA LYS A 498 -15.52 -43.20 -29.23
C LYS A 498 -15.12 -41.74 -29.45
N THR A 499 -14.15 -41.50 -30.33
CA THR A 499 -13.62 -40.16 -30.66
C THR A 499 -14.68 -39.15 -31.11
N THR A 500 -15.67 -39.59 -31.90
CA THR A 500 -16.77 -38.72 -32.36
C THR A 500 -17.65 -38.22 -31.21
N GLN A 501 -17.90 -39.04 -30.19
CA GLN A 501 -18.65 -38.64 -28.99
C GLN A 501 -17.86 -37.63 -28.15
N ALA A 502 -16.56 -37.84 -28.02
CA ALA A 502 -15.67 -36.88 -27.34
C ALA A 502 -15.63 -35.53 -28.07
N GLY A 503 -15.60 -35.54 -29.40
CA GLY A 503 -15.68 -34.32 -30.22
C GLY A 503 -16.99 -33.55 -30.01
N PHE A 504 -18.14 -34.25 -29.96
CA PHE A 504 -19.44 -33.63 -29.68
C PHE A 504 -19.47 -33.00 -28.27
N PHE A 505 -19.04 -33.75 -27.25
CA PHE A 505 -18.95 -33.27 -25.87
C PHE A 505 -18.12 -31.97 -25.76
N LEU A 506 -16.97 -31.92 -26.43
CA LEU A 506 -16.09 -30.74 -26.44
C LEU A 506 -16.75 -29.53 -27.11
N LEU A 507 -17.43 -29.73 -28.24
CA LEU A 507 -18.13 -28.64 -28.93
C LEU A 507 -19.29 -28.08 -28.11
N THR A 508 -20.02 -28.93 -27.38
CA THR A 508 -21.07 -28.48 -26.47
C THR A 508 -20.50 -27.62 -25.34
N ASN A 509 -19.40 -28.04 -24.72
CA ASN A 509 -18.73 -27.24 -23.69
C ASN A 509 -18.13 -25.95 -24.26
N LEU A 510 -17.55 -26.00 -25.47
CA LEU A 510 -17.01 -24.81 -26.15
C LEU A 510 -18.10 -23.79 -26.48
N THR A 511 -19.29 -24.24 -26.88
CA THR A 511 -20.42 -23.35 -27.15
C THR A 511 -20.86 -22.62 -25.88
N LEU A 512 -20.82 -23.29 -24.73
CA LEU A 512 -21.04 -22.63 -23.45
C LEU A 512 -19.93 -21.62 -23.14
N ILE A 513 -18.67 -21.98 -23.36
CA ILE A 513 -17.52 -21.08 -23.18
C ILE A 513 -17.71 -19.82 -24.05
N GLU A 514 -18.02 -19.98 -25.34
CA GLU A 514 -18.34 -18.89 -26.28
C GLU A 514 -19.46 -17.98 -25.73
N ARG A 515 -20.51 -18.57 -25.16
CA ARG A 515 -21.62 -17.83 -24.55
C ARG A 515 -21.21 -17.05 -23.31
N TYR A 516 -20.37 -17.60 -22.44
CA TYR A 516 -19.83 -16.88 -21.28
C TYR A 516 -18.92 -15.74 -21.72
N VAL A 517 -18.02 -16.00 -22.67
CA VAL A 517 -17.10 -15.00 -23.22
C VAL A 517 -17.89 -13.83 -23.82
N THR A 518 -18.86 -14.10 -24.68
CA THR A 518 -19.65 -13.07 -25.38
C THR A 518 -20.51 -12.23 -24.42
N LYS A 519 -20.96 -12.80 -23.29
CA LYS A 519 -21.82 -12.12 -22.31
C LYS A 519 -21.06 -11.43 -21.18
N SER A 520 -19.73 -11.39 -21.22
CA SER A 520 -18.90 -10.82 -20.17
C SER A 520 -17.79 -9.94 -20.74
N ASP A 521 -17.13 -9.19 -19.87
CA ASP A 521 -16.00 -8.32 -20.23
C ASP A 521 -14.79 -9.12 -20.77
N ILE A 522 -14.81 -10.45 -20.61
CA ILE A 522 -13.85 -11.38 -21.23
C ILE A 522 -13.76 -11.16 -22.75
N TYR A 523 -14.88 -10.86 -23.43
CA TYR A 523 -14.88 -10.56 -24.86
C TYR A 523 -13.97 -9.38 -25.21
N MET A 524 -14.04 -8.30 -24.42
CA MET A 524 -13.22 -7.10 -24.63
C MET A 524 -11.75 -7.35 -24.27
N ILE A 525 -11.46 -8.25 -23.33
CA ILE A 525 -10.10 -8.61 -22.93
C ILE A 525 -9.43 -9.50 -23.98
N LEU A 526 -10.15 -10.48 -24.54
CA LEU A 526 -9.62 -11.42 -25.55
C LEU A 526 -9.28 -10.71 -26.87
N GLY A 527 -10.13 -9.79 -27.32
CA GLY A 527 -9.96 -9.09 -28.59
C GLY A 527 -9.90 -10.02 -29.81
N ALA A 528 -9.27 -9.56 -30.89
CA ALA A 528 -9.14 -10.33 -32.13
C ALA A 528 -8.28 -11.59 -31.96
N ALA A 529 -7.13 -11.46 -31.27
CA ALA A 529 -6.21 -12.58 -31.06
C ALA A 529 -6.85 -13.74 -30.28
N GLY A 530 -7.60 -13.43 -29.22
CA GLY A 530 -8.34 -14.44 -28.45
C GLY A 530 -9.49 -15.06 -29.26
N SER A 531 -10.14 -14.29 -30.12
CA SER A 531 -11.20 -14.80 -31.01
C SER A 531 -10.65 -15.82 -32.03
N ASP A 532 -9.49 -15.54 -32.62
CA ASP A 532 -8.81 -16.46 -33.54
C ASP A 532 -8.40 -17.77 -32.82
N ARG A 533 -7.93 -17.66 -31.56
CA ARG A 533 -7.59 -18.81 -30.72
C ARG A 533 -8.81 -19.68 -30.43
N LEU A 534 -9.95 -19.06 -30.11
CA LEU A 534 -11.22 -19.74 -29.89
C LEU A 534 -11.72 -20.45 -31.16
N GLU A 535 -11.55 -19.82 -32.34
CA GLU A 535 -11.87 -20.46 -33.63
C GLU A 535 -10.98 -21.68 -33.90
N ARG A 536 -9.69 -21.64 -33.53
CA ARG A 536 -8.79 -22.81 -33.64
C ARG A 536 -9.25 -23.96 -32.74
N LEU A 537 -9.69 -23.67 -31.51
CA LEU A 537 -10.27 -24.68 -30.62
C LEU A 537 -11.55 -25.28 -31.21
N LYS A 538 -12.40 -24.45 -31.80
CA LYS A 538 -13.62 -24.89 -32.52
C LYS A 538 -13.29 -25.83 -33.66
N LYS A 539 -12.33 -25.47 -34.52
CA LYS A 539 -11.83 -26.33 -35.61
C LYS A 539 -11.26 -27.64 -35.08
N ARG A 540 -10.57 -27.64 -33.93
CA ARG A 540 -10.04 -28.85 -33.31
C ARG A 540 -11.15 -29.78 -32.81
N GLY A 541 -12.13 -29.25 -32.08
CA GLY A 541 -13.30 -30.02 -31.63
C GLY A 541 -14.10 -30.61 -32.80
N LEU A 542 -14.30 -29.81 -33.84
CA LEU A 542 -14.98 -30.21 -35.08
C LEU A 542 -14.21 -31.34 -35.79
N ASN A 543 -12.89 -31.25 -35.89
CA ASN A 543 -12.08 -32.32 -36.48
C ASN A 543 -12.21 -33.64 -35.72
N LEU A 544 -12.25 -33.61 -34.37
CA LEU A 544 -12.46 -34.80 -33.54
C LEU A 544 -13.85 -35.41 -33.75
N PHE A 545 -14.89 -34.56 -33.85
CA PHE A 545 -16.24 -35.00 -34.15
C PHE A 545 -16.34 -35.67 -35.54
N LEU A 546 -15.75 -35.03 -36.55
CA LEU A 546 -15.80 -35.49 -37.93
C LEU A 546 -14.95 -36.75 -38.20
N VAL A 547 -14.11 -37.24 -37.29
CA VAL A 547 -13.30 -38.45 -37.52
C VAL A 547 -14.17 -39.63 -37.97
N GLY A 548 -15.27 -39.90 -37.28
CA GLY A 548 -16.19 -40.99 -37.64
C GLY A 548 -16.83 -40.78 -39.03
N TRP A 549 -17.25 -39.55 -39.34
CA TRP A 549 -17.81 -39.22 -40.65
C TRP A 549 -16.78 -39.29 -41.78
N LYS A 550 -15.52 -38.91 -41.52
CA LYS A 550 -14.40 -39.01 -42.45
C LYS A 550 -14.01 -40.47 -42.69
N ASN A 551 -14.05 -41.32 -41.66
CA ASN A 551 -13.85 -42.76 -41.80
C ASN A 551 -14.93 -43.39 -42.69
N ALA A 552 -16.22 -43.11 -42.42
CA ALA A 552 -17.31 -43.55 -43.29
C ALA A 552 -17.14 -43.03 -44.73
N ALA A 553 -16.73 -41.77 -44.91
CA ALA A 553 -16.46 -41.20 -46.23
C ALA A 553 -15.26 -41.83 -46.95
N SER A 554 -14.22 -42.26 -46.22
CA SER A 554 -13.04 -42.93 -46.81
C SER A 554 -13.41 -44.23 -47.53
N LEU A 555 -14.42 -44.95 -47.04
CA LEU A 555 -14.96 -46.15 -47.68
C LEU A 555 -15.56 -45.87 -49.07
N LEU A 556 -15.95 -44.61 -49.33
CA LEU A 556 -16.49 -44.12 -50.60
C LEU A 556 -15.42 -43.56 -51.55
N MET A 557 -14.27 -43.09 -51.03
CA MET A 557 -13.23 -42.42 -51.83
C MET A 557 -12.34 -43.38 -52.63
N ASP A 558 -12.13 -44.59 -52.12
CA ASP A 558 -11.19 -45.59 -52.64
C ASP A 558 -11.66 -46.29 -53.93
N VAL A 559 -12.45 -45.59 -54.75
CA VAL A 559 -12.99 -46.02 -56.03
C VAL A 559 -12.59 -45.05 -57.17
N THR A 560 -11.84 -43.99 -56.86
CA THR A 560 -11.26 -43.10 -57.90
C THR A 560 -9.98 -43.60 -58.53
N VAL A 561 -9.41 -44.74 -58.10
CA VAL A 561 -8.20 -45.33 -58.71
C VAL A 561 -8.54 -46.50 -59.63
N VAL A 562 -9.42 -46.30 -60.62
CA VAL A 562 -9.47 -47.15 -61.82
C VAL A 562 -9.86 -46.29 -63.03
N LYS A 563 -8.90 -46.19 -63.97
CA LYS A 563 -8.93 -45.60 -65.34
C LYS A 563 -8.65 -44.11 -65.47
N GLY A 564 -7.39 -43.73 -65.21
CA GLY A 564 -6.69 -42.73 -66.04
C GLY A 564 -5.88 -43.46 -67.12
N ASN A 565 -6.18 -43.18 -68.38
CA ASN A 565 -5.41 -43.43 -69.61
C ASN A 565 -5.28 -44.87 -70.13
N SER A 566 -6.21 -45.27 -70.99
CA SER A 566 -5.90 -45.54 -72.42
C SER A 566 -7.16 -45.86 -73.22
N SER A 567 -7.34 -45.07 -74.28
CA SER A 567 -7.99 -45.34 -75.58
C SER A 567 -8.96 -46.52 -75.73
N SER A 568 -10.12 -46.18 -76.32
CA SER A 568 -10.86 -46.98 -77.32
C SER A 568 -11.16 -48.44 -76.97
N THR A 569 -12.43 -48.74 -76.69
CA THR A 569 -13.27 -49.68 -77.47
C THR A 569 -14.50 -50.03 -76.62
N PHE A 570 -15.65 -49.97 -77.27
CA PHE A 570 -16.95 -50.39 -76.81
C PHE A 570 -16.88 -51.81 -76.20
N GLY A 571 -16.91 -51.92 -74.88
CA GLY A 571 -16.77 -53.19 -74.18
C GLY A 571 -16.97 -53.00 -72.69
N LYS A 572 -18.12 -53.44 -72.20
CA LYS A 572 -18.51 -53.52 -70.78
C LYS A 572 -17.39 -54.25 -70.00
N SER A 573 -16.49 -53.50 -69.35
CA SER A 573 -15.44 -54.11 -68.55
C SER A 573 -16.07 -54.66 -67.28
N SER A 574 -16.56 -55.89 -67.37
CA SER A 574 -17.05 -56.71 -66.27
C SER A 574 -16.05 -56.64 -65.11
N LEU A 575 -16.45 -56.01 -64.00
CA LEU A 575 -15.69 -55.96 -62.76
C LEU A 575 -15.19 -57.38 -62.38
N SER A 576 -13.94 -57.49 -61.92
CA SER A 576 -13.40 -58.75 -61.42
C SER A 576 -14.24 -59.27 -60.24
N SER A 577 -14.33 -60.59 -60.04
CA SER A 577 -15.04 -61.17 -58.89
C SER A 577 -14.58 -60.55 -57.56
N LYS A 578 -13.28 -60.30 -57.43
CA LYS A 578 -12.65 -59.63 -56.29
C LYS A 578 -13.13 -58.18 -56.12
N ASP A 579 -13.24 -57.42 -57.22
CA ASP A 579 -13.72 -56.03 -57.19
C ASP A 579 -15.20 -55.95 -56.83
N ARG A 580 -16.01 -56.89 -57.36
CA ARG A 580 -17.43 -57.00 -57.04
C ARG A 580 -17.66 -57.29 -55.56
N GLU A 581 -16.84 -58.15 -54.98
CA GLU A 581 -16.89 -58.50 -53.56
C GLU A 581 -16.42 -57.35 -52.66
N ALA A 582 -15.36 -56.65 -53.05
CA ALA A 582 -14.90 -55.42 -52.39
C ALA A 582 -15.97 -54.30 -52.40
N ILE A 583 -16.69 -54.13 -53.51
CA ILE A 583 -17.80 -53.13 -53.60
C ILE A 583 -18.95 -53.52 -52.65
N LYS A 584 -19.33 -54.80 -52.59
CA LYS A 584 -20.35 -55.29 -51.64
C LYS A 584 -19.95 -55.05 -50.19
N GLU A 585 -18.68 -55.31 -49.86
CA GLU A 585 -18.12 -55.08 -48.53
C GLU A 585 -18.07 -53.58 -48.19
N LYS A 586 -17.67 -52.72 -49.13
CA LYS A 586 -17.69 -51.26 -48.96
C LYS A 586 -19.11 -50.74 -48.68
N PHE A 587 -20.12 -51.14 -49.46
CA PHE A 587 -21.52 -50.77 -49.20
C PHE A 587 -22.00 -51.28 -47.83
N LYS A 588 -21.71 -52.53 -47.48
CA LYS A 588 -22.11 -53.11 -46.20
C LYS A 588 -21.48 -52.36 -45.02
N ASN A 589 -20.17 -52.12 -45.07
CA ASN A 589 -19.43 -51.44 -44.01
C ASN A 589 -19.86 -49.96 -43.91
N PHE A 590 -20.02 -49.28 -45.05
CA PHE A 590 -20.54 -47.91 -45.10
C PHE A 590 -21.93 -47.80 -44.48
N ASN A 591 -22.88 -48.66 -44.88
CA ASN A 591 -24.24 -48.63 -44.34
C ASN A 591 -24.25 -48.85 -42.82
N ALA A 592 -23.45 -49.80 -42.33
CA ALA A 592 -23.35 -50.09 -40.90
C ALA A 592 -22.74 -48.90 -40.12
N GLU A 593 -21.68 -48.29 -40.64
CA GLU A 593 -21.03 -47.14 -40.01
C GLU A 593 -21.91 -45.88 -40.07
N PHE A 594 -22.54 -45.62 -41.22
CA PHE A 594 -23.47 -44.50 -41.41
C PHE A 594 -24.71 -44.63 -40.51
N ASP A 595 -25.36 -45.80 -40.45
CA ASP A 595 -26.50 -46.03 -39.55
C ASP A 595 -26.09 -45.81 -38.08
N ALA A 596 -24.91 -46.29 -37.69
CA ALA A 596 -24.40 -46.11 -36.33
C ALA A 596 -24.11 -44.63 -36.00
N LEU A 597 -23.56 -43.88 -36.96
CA LEU A 597 -23.30 -42.45 -36.83
C LEU A 597 -24.60 -41.63 -36.79
N VAL A 598 -25.56 -41.92 -37.66
CA VAL A 598 -26.89 -41.27 -37.67
C VAL A 598 -27.62 -41.54 -36.36
N LYS A 599 -27.62 -42.79 -35.87
CA LYS A 599 -28.23 -43.15 -34.59
C LYS A 599 -27.55 -42.42 -33.43
N ALA A 600 -26.22 -42.35 -33.41
CA ALA A 600 -25.48 -41.60 -32.41
C ALA A 600 -25.78 -40.09 -32.48
N HIS A 601 -25.83 -39.52 -33.68
CA HIS A 601 -26.14 -38.11 -33.89
C HIS A 601 -27.54 -37.73 -33.39
N LYS A 602 -28.53 -38.60 -33.65
CA LYS A 602 -29.91 -38.41 -33.18
C LYS A 602 -30.07 -38.60 -31.67
N SER A 603 -29.12 -39.29 -31.02
CA SER A 603 -29.11 -39.46 -29.56
C SER A 603 -28.53 -38.26 -28.81
N TYR A 604 -27.84 -37.35 -29.50
CA TYR A 604 -27.29 -36.14 -28.88
C TYR A 604 -28.41 -35.14 -28.61
N ASN A 605 -28.48 -34.66 -27.36
CA ASN A 605 -29.39 -33.59 -26.99
C ASN A 605 -28.76 -32.22 -27.29
N ILE A 606 -28.89 -31.75 -28.52
CA ILE A 606 -28.33 -30.46 -28.96
C ILE A 606 -29.28 -29.33 -28.57
N THR A 607 -28.96 -28.62 -27.49
CA THR A 607 -29.77 -27.49 -26.99
C THR A 607 -29.57 -26.20 -27.78
N ASP A 608 -28.40 -26.02 -28.42
CA ASP A 608 -28.07 -24.83 -29.19
C ASP A 608 -28.35 -25.02 -30.70
N GLN A 609 -29.25 -24.20 -31.24
CA GLN A 609 -29.64 -24.24 -32.65
C GLN A 609 -28.50 -23.88 -33.60
N SER A 610 -27.59 -22.97 -33.20
CA SER A 610 -26.45 -22.57 -34.03
C SER A 610 -25.43 -23.72 -34.15
N LEU A 611 -25.18 -24.43 -33.05
CA LEU A 611 -24.33 -25.62 -33.04
C LEU A 611 -24.94 -26.73 -33.89
N ARG A 612 -26.25 -26.95 -33.78
CA ARG A 612 -26.98 -27.95 -34.57
C ARG A 612 -26.83 -27.70 -36.07
N GLN A 613 -27.03 -26.46 -36.51
CA GLN A 613 -26.85 -26.06 -37.91
C GLN A 613 -25.40 -26.22 -38.38
N LEU A 614 -24.43 -25.84 -37.54
CA LEU A 614 -23.01 -26.01 -37.84
C LEU A 614 -22.66 -27.48 -38.06
N LEU A 615 -23.05 -28.36 -37.13
CA LEU A 615 -22.75 -29.79 -37.23
C LEU A 615 -23.39 -30.43 -38.46
N ALA A 616 -24.66 -30.13 -38.74
CA ALA A 616 -25.35 -30.67 -39.89
C ALA A 616 -24.74 -30.19 -41.22
N LYS A 617 -24.35 -28.91 -41.30
CA LYS A 617 -23.63 -28.35 -42.45
C LYS A 617 -22.29 -29.05 -42.67
N GLU A 618 -21.53 -29.27 -41.60
CA GLU A 618 -20.23 -29.94 -41.68
C GLU A 618 -20.41 -31.41 -42.08
N VAL A 619 -21.40 -32.14 -41.56
CA VAL A 619 -21.65 -33.54 -41.95
C VAL A 619 -22.09 -33.68 -43.42
N SER A 620 -22.70 -32.63 -44.00
CA SER A 620 -23.23 -32.66 -45.37
C SER A 620 -22.17 -32.90 -46.45
N PHE A 621 -20.87 -32.79 -46.15
CA PHE A 621 -19.79 -33.11 -47.10
C PHE A 621 -19.86 -34.57 -47.63
N ILE A 622 -20.51 -35.47 -46.89
CA ILE A 622 -20.62 -36.89 -47.26
C ILE A 622 -21.63 -37.14 -48.41
N SER A 623 -22.61 -36.24 -48.60
CA SER A 623 -23.64 -36.33 -49.68
C SER A 623 -23.03 -36.42 -51.09
N PRO A 624 -22.17 -35.49 -51.55
CA PRO A 624 -21.59 -35.58 -52.89
C PRO A 624 -20.71 -36.82 -53.09
N LEU A 625 -20.05 -37.31 -52.03
CA LEU A 625 -19.24 -38.55 -52.09
C LEU A 625 -20.14 -39.77 -52.27
N TYR A 626 -21.26 -39.84 -51.55
CA TYR A 626 -22.23 -40.91 -51.68
C TYR A 626 -22.89 -40.91 -53.06
N HIS A 627 -23.33 -39.74 -53.56
CA HIS A 627 -23.93 -39.62 -54.89
C HIS A 627 -23.00 -40.11 -56.00
N ARG A 628 -21.73 -39.73 -55.95
CA ARG A 628 -20.72 -40.19 -56.92
C ARG A 628 -20.51 -41.71 -56.86
N PHE A 629 -20.48 -42.27 -55.65
CA PHE A 629 -20.32 -43.71 -55.43
C PHE A 629 -21.56 -44.50 -55.90
N TYR A 630 -22.75 -43.99 -55.60
CA TYR A 630 -24.04 -44.53 -56.05
C TYR A 630 -24.14 -44.52 -57.58
N ASP A 631 -23.83 -43.40 -58.24
CA ASP A 631 -23.90 -43.29 -59.70
C ASP A 631 -23.00 -44.28 -60.42
N LYS A 632 -21.82 -44.52 -59.88
CA LYS A 632 -20.85 -45.45 -60.48
C LYS A 632 -21.25 -46.92 -60.36
N HIS A 633 -22.04 -47.30 -59.35
CA HIS A 633 -22.35 -48.70 -59.06
C HIS A 633 -23.83 -49.07 -59.18
N SER A 634 -24.73 -48.09 -59.30
CA SER A 634 -26.18 -48.28 -59.46
C SER A 634 -26.58 -49.08 -60.71
N GLY A 635 -25.74 -49.10 -61.74
CA GLY A 635 -25.93 -49.88 -62.97
C GLY A 635 -25.87 -51.41 -62.81
N GLY A 636 -25.60 -51.91 -61.59
CA GLY A 636 -25.71 -53.34 -61.26
C GLY A 636 -24.55 -54.23 -61.68
N ASP A 637 -23.41 -53.66 -62.08
CA ASP A 637 -22.23 -54.40 -62.56
C ASP A 637 -21.56 -55.30 -61.50
N PHE A 638 -21.96 -55.18 -60.22
CA PHE A 638 -21.34 -55.85 -59.07
C PHE A 638 -22.20 -56.94 -58.41
N SER A 639 -23.53 -56.97 -58.62
CA SER A 639 -24.43 -57.92 -57.97
C SER A 639 -25.73 -58.10 -58.75
N LYS A 640 -26.29 -59.31 -58.76
CA LYS A 640 -27.64 -59.60 -59.31
C LYS A 640 -28.77 -59.09 -58.41
N HIS A 641 -28.47 -58.85 -57.12
CA HIS A 641 -29.39 -58.28 -56.14
C HIS A 641 -28.76 -56.99 -55.60
N VAL A 642 -28.88 -55.90 -56.36
CA VAL A 642 -28.28 -54.59 -56.04
C VAL A 642 -28.96 -53.97 -54.82
N ASP A 643 -30.28 -54.10 -54.72
CA ASP A 643 -31.13 -53.56 -53.64
C ASP A 643 -30.80 -54.13 -52.26
N LYS A 644 -30.13 -55.28 -52.20
CA LYS A 644 -29.67 -55.88 -50.93
C LYS A 644 -28.47 -55.13 -50.33
N TYR A 645 -27.68 -54.46 -51.17
CA TYR A 645 -26.44 -53.78 -50.76
C TYR A 645 -26.59 -52.25 -50.77
N ILE A 646 -27.35 -51.71 -51.72
CA ILE A 646 -27.66 -50.27 -51.78
C ILE A 646 -28.91 -50.03 -50.94
N LYS A 647 -28.72 -49.57 -49.69
CA LYS A 647 -29.80 -49.37 -48.71
C LYS A 647 -30.53 -48.03 -48.89
N PHE A 648 -29.85 -47.00 -49.39
CA PHE A 648 -30.38 -45.65 -49.50
C PHE A 648 -30.36 -45.19 -50.96
N ASP A 649 -31.46 -44.62 -51.44
CA ASP A 649 -31.43 -43.83 -52.67
C ASP A 649 -30.83 -42.42 -52.39
N LYS A 650 -30.37 -41.71 -53.42
CA LYS A 650 -29.80 -40.36 -53.29
C LYS A 650 -30.71 -39.41 -52.50
N GLN A 651 -31.99 -39.35 -52.89
CA GLN A 651 -32.97 -38.50 -52.20
C GLN A 651 -33.22 -38.95 -50.75
N GLN A 652 -33.20 -40.25 -50.48
CA GLN A 652 -33.38 -40.78 -49.12
C GLN A 652 -32.17 -40.47 -48.26
N PHE A 653 -30.96 -40.54 -48.82
CA PHE A 653 -29.71 -40.21 -48.16
C PHE A 653 -29.67 -38.73 -47.75
N ASP A 654 -30.00 -37.82 -48.68
CA ASP A 654 -30.07 -36.39 -48.39
C ASP A 654 -31.14 -36.07 -47.33
N ARG A 655 -32.34 -36.68 -47.42
CA ARG A 655 -33.38 -36.50 -46.38
C ARG A 655 -32.93 -36.98 -45.00
N ILE A 656 -32.14 -38.04 -44.92
CA ILE A 656 -31.59 -38.52 -43.64
C ILE A 656 -30.61 -37.50 -43.07
N LEU A 657 -29.75 -36.91 -43.90
CA LEU A 657 -28.83 -35.85 -43.48
C LEU A 657 -29.55 -34.56 -43.09
N GLU A 658 -30.57 -34.16 -43.84
CA GLU A 658 -31.44 -33.02 -43.51
C GLU A 658 -32.16 -33.25 -42.18
N SER A 659 -32.54 -34.50 -41.85
CA SER A 659 -33.13 -34.82 -40.54
C SER A 659 -32.18 -34.65 -39.34
N LEU A 660 -30.89 -34.37 -39.59
CA LEU A 660 -29.89 -34.04 -38.57
C LEU A 660 -29.75 -32.53 -38.32
N THR A 661 -30.27 -31.69 -39.24
CA THR A 661 -30.44 -30.23 -39.01
C THR A 661 -31.53 -29.98 -37.98
#